data_AF-A0A7Y3U6M0-F1
#
_entry.id   AF-A0A7Y3U6M0-F1
#
_cell.length_a   1.000
_cell.length_b   1.000
_cell.length_c   1.000
_cell.angle_alpha   90.00
_cell.angle_beta   90.00
_cell.angle_gamma   90.00
#
_symmetry.space_group_name_H-M   'P 1'
#
loop_
_entity.id
_entity.type
_entity.pdbx_description
1 polymer ?
#
loop_
_entity_poly.entity_id
_entity_poly.type
_entity_poly.pdbx_seq_one_letter_code
_entity_poly.pdbx_strand_id
1 'polypeptide(L)'
;MLKFLRRYQKWILAVGGSLLMVAFLLPQALQRWGRTAFSRVEATYVYEGKEHTIPNEEWQQALIEFAVLHEQFGGELAAIMNPKNLSEDDPDYLQVVNASHWYLLKLAAEKAGLTSTAYEGESYLRQYAAQLVLQNPDLLGDAQRAYDMIMQGPRQALAGRQGTDKDIHRAIANFLAVSRLVQLYETADVAATWRVQDLLDQFERTINASMLFLRADEFTADIDDPSESELQEHFDKYKANAPGDGEYGIGYLQPDRVKIEYLVINYDSLFDSITVTGKDARKWYAQNKDNLELFPLRPDQTEAPPYEEVREGVITSYRHLQTEQKAREVINFVKARLLRSTQGLKRDGDYRALPDDWADKRLSFESLRDQLIEEFGTTVTYHADADGWLRVDELTRQPSIGSAVRRLGTRDVRISELIGSLREFGNVTTTGLQVGLTNPEPLRVMTWERNAQTATSERVSRDIVYYRVLAANGERPARDVDEVRDVIVDDYKRIKAFNDLLKDDVETWRAQAVEQGLDALAEERSLQVRSQRVKRYDRTVLDRVGWMPTPMGLADRDDDLAEAIYDQTRPWDVLTPADEHEMADRVVVCPIPSKLCLAIARIDSITPMTRESWQQVMVMPRYTMLSSVSDLVAGADRGYRSPKPFSFDALKDRFQYEMQSRGAEELPEEGMGTQPDDGSESETGQDGEPAADDSNASEGG
;
A
#
# COMPACT_ATOMS: atom_id res chain seq x y z
N MET A 1 5.56 84.24 -49.32
CA MET A 1 5.65 82.93 -48.63
C MET A 1 6.58 81.91 -49.30
N LEU A 2 6.77 81.91 -50.63
CA LEU A 2 7.67 80.94 -51.32
C LEU A 2 9.18 81.04 -50.99
N LYS A 3 9.69 82.20 -50.53
CA LYS A 3 11.09 82.35 -50.09
C LYS A 3 11.37 81.75 -48.71
N PHE A 4 10.36 81.68 -47.83
CA PHE A 4 10.49 81.10 -46.49
C PHE A 4 10.63 79.57 -46.57
N LEU A 5 9.80 78.92 -47.40
CA LEU A 5 9.88 77.48 -47.66
C LEU A 5 11.23 77.05 -48.25
N ARG A 6 11.83 77.85 -49.15
CA ARG A 6 13.18 77.54 -49.68
C ARG A 6 14.30 77.70 -48.66
N ARG A 7 14.24 78.72 -47.80
CA ARG A 7 15.30 78.96 -46.79
C ARG A 7 15.35 77.86 -45.74
N TYR A 8 14.21 77.28 -45.39
CA TYR A 8 14.10 76.24 -44.36
C TYR A 8 13.82 74.85 -44.91
N GLN A 9 13.93 74.63 -46.23
CA GLN A 9 13.63 73.34 -46.87
C GLN A 9 14.39 72.17 -46.24
N LYS A 10 15.67 72.35 -45.91
CA LYS A 10 16.48 71.30 -45.27
C LYS A 10 16.05 71.02 -43.83
N TRP A 11 15.65 72.06 -43.08
CA TRP A 11 15.16 71.94 -41.71
C TRP A 11 13.77 71.31 -41.65
N ILE A 12 12.88 71.68 -42.56
CA ILE A 12 11.55 71.09 -42.68
C ILE A 12 11.65 69.62 -43.11
N LEU A 13 12.58 69.27 -44.00
CA LEU A 13 12.80 67.87 -44.40
C LEU A 13 13.41 67.04 -43.27
N ALA A 14 14.36 67.59 -42.51
CA ALA A 14 14.98 66.90 -41.38
C ALA A 14 13.99 66.72 -40.22
N VAL A 15 13.28 67.79 -39.82
CA VAL A 15 12.30 67.74 -38.72
C VAL A 15 11.06 66.96 -39.13
N GLY A 16 10.55 67.17 -40.34
CA GLY A 16 9.41 66.42 -40.89
C GLY A 16 9.71 64.94 -41.09
N GLY A 17 10.89 64.59 -41.60
CA GLY A 17 11.33 63.19 -41.74
C GLY A 17 11.53 62.50 -40.39
N SER A 18 12.08 63.21 -39.40
CA SER A 18 12.25 62.68 -38.04
C SER A 18 10.90 62.47 -37.35
N LEU A 19 9.98 63.44 -37.43
CA LEU A 19 8.62 63.31 -36.90
C LEU A 19 7.85 62.19 -37.59
N LEU A 20 8.04 61.98 -38.88
CA LEU A 20 7.38 60.91 -39.63
C LEU A 20 7.94 59.52 -39.26
N MET A 21 9.26 59.39 -39.01
CA MET A 21 9.83 58.16 -38.47
C MET A 21 9.37 57.88 -37.04
N VAL A 22 9.28 58.89 -36.17
CA VAL A 22 8.72 58.74 -34.81
C VAL A 22 7.24 58.36 -34.87
N ALA A 23 6.46 58.97 -35.78
CA ALA A 23 5.05 58.64 -35.97
C ALA A 23 4.84 57.22 -36.52
N PHE A 24 5.79 56.66 -37.29
CA PHE A 24 5.74 55.27 -37.76
C PHE A 24 6.22 54.26 -36.73
N LEU A 25 7.09 54.67 -35.80
CA LEU A 25 7.53 53.84 -34.67
C LEU A 25 6.55 53.89 -33.48
N LEU A 26 5.76 54.96 -33.36
CA LEU A 26 4.77 55.13 -32.28
C LEU A 26 3.77 53.97 -32.19
N PRO A 27 3.17 53.46 -33.29
CA PRO A 27 2.25 52.32 -33.24
C PRO A 27 2.91 51.05 -32.71
N GLN A 28 4.16 50.78 -33.09
CA GLN A 28 4.90 49.60 -32.62
C GLN A 28 5.36 49.76 -31.17
N ALA A 29 5.74 50.96 -30.75
CA ALA A 29 6.08 51.27 -29.35
C ALA A 29 4.83 51.23 -28.45
N LEU A 30 3.70 51.77 -28.92
CA LEU A 30 2.40 51.73 -28.23
C LEU A 30 1.81 50.31 -28.19
N GLN A 31 2.04 49.46 -29.19
CA GLN A 31 1.68 48.04 -29.11
C GLN A 31 2.54 47.26 -28.11
N ARG A 32 3.82 47.63 -27.97
CA ARG A 32 4.72 47.02 -26.97
C ARG A 32 4.38 47.46 -25.54
N TRP A 33 4.00 48.73 -25.33
CA TRP A 33 3.52 49.23 -24.04
C TRP A 33 2.06 48.83 -23.72
N GLY A 34 1.20 48.72 -24.74
CA GLY A 34 -0.20 48.31 -24.57
C GLY A 34 -0.36 46.85 -24.15
N ARG A 35 0.62 45.98 -24.43
CA ARG A 35 0.65 44.60 -23.90
C ARG A 35 1.11 44.49 -22.45
N THR A 36 1.85 45.47 -21.93
CA THR A 36 2.36 45.46 -20.55
C THR A 36 1.50 46.26 -19.58
N ALA A 37 0.62 47.15 -20.06
CA ALA A 37 -0.13 48.09 -19.22
C ALA A 37 -1.50 47.60 -18.70
N PHE A 38 -1.93 46.38 -19.03
CA PHE A 38 -3.07 45.73 -18.40
C PHE A 38 -2.79 44.23 -18.21
N SER A 39 -1.87 43.89 -17.30
CA SER A 39 -1.91 42.56 -16.69
C SER A 39 -3.20 42.50 -15.89
N ARG A 40 -4.23 41.85 -16.46
CA ARG A 40 -5.44 41.50 -15.72
C ARG A 40 -4.98 40.82 -14.43
N VAL A 41 -5.36 41.39 -13.29
CA VAL A 41 -5.10 40.79 -11.98
C VAL A 41 -6.11 39.67 -11.83
N GLU A 42 -5.63 38.44 -11.62
CA GLU A 42 -6.50 37.27 -11.49
C GLU A 42 -6.82 36.98 -10.02
N ALA A 43 -5.87 37.27 -9.11
CA ALA A 43 -6.03 37.08 -7.67
C ALA A 43 -5.10 38.00 -6.85
N THR A 44 -5.35 38.11 -5.55
CA THR A 44 -4.54 38.83 -4.56
C THR A 44 -4.20 37.93 -3.38
N TYR A 45 -3.11 38.25 -2.69
CA TYR A 45 -2.73 37.60 -1.44
C TYR A 45 -1.98 38.59 -0.53
N VAL A 46 -1.96 38.32 0.77
CA VAL A 46 -1.26 39.10 1.78
C VAL A 46 -0.07 38.33 2.33
N TYR A 47 1.08 38.99 2.40
CA TYR A 47 2.30 38.46 3.01
C TYR A 47 3.04 39.58 3.74
N GLU A 48 3.53 39.32 4.96
CA GLU A 48 4.19 40.34 5.80
C GLU A 48 3.39 41.65 5.96
N GLY A 49 2.05 41.53 6.00
CA GLY A 49 1.13 42.67 6.15
C GLY A 49 1.00 43.55 4.91
N LYS A 50 1.49 43.11 3.75
CA LYS A 50 1.33 43.80 2.46
C LYS A 50 0.51 42.98 1.48
N GLU A 51 -0.36 43.64 0.74
CA GLU A 51 -1.14 43.04 -0.34
C GLU A 51 -0.28 42.95 -1.62
N HIS A 52 -0.35 41.79 -2.26
CA HIS A 52 0.31 41.44 -3.51
C HIS A 52 -0.73 41.02 -4.54
N THR A 53 -0.51 41.36 -5.81
CA THR A 53 -1.37 41.00 -6.92
C THR A 53 -0.73 39.89 -7.75
N ILE A 54 -1.55 38.96 -8.23
CA ILE A 54 -1.15 37.87 -9.13
C ILE A 54 -1.55 38.29 -10.55
N PRO A 55 -0.59 38.67 -11.41
CA PRO A 55 -0.88 39.02 -12.79
C PRO A 55 -1.28 37.77 -13.59
N ASN A 56 -2.09 37.94 -14.64
CA ASN A 56 -2.53 36.84 -15.50
C ASN A 56 -1.36 36.01 -16.06
N GLU A 57 -0.20 36.59 -16.33
CA GLU A 57 0.97 35.82 -16.78
C GLU A 57 1.42 34.76 -15.75
N GLU A 58 1.50 35.13 -14.47
CA GLU A 58 1.83 34.18 -13.40
C GLU A 58 0.73 33.15 -13.17
N TRP A 59 -0.53 33.57 -13.33
CA TRP A 59 -1.68 32.68 -13.22
C TRP A 59 -1.72 31.64 -14.35
N GLN A 60 -1.49 32.06 -15.60
CA GLN A 60 -1.36 31.13 -16.74
C GLN A 60 -0.19 30.16 -16.52
N GLN A 61 0.91 30.63 -15.92
CA GLN A 61 2.01 29.75 -15.59
C GLN A 61 1.62 28.71 -14.54
N ALA A 62 0.85 29.08 -13.51
CA ALA A 62 0.35 28.12 -12.51
C ALA A 62 -0.58 27.08 -13.13
N LEU A 63 -1.44 27.48 -14.07
CA LEU A 63 -2.31 26.58 -14.84
C LEU A 63 -1.51 25.57 -15.68
N ILE A 64 -0.44 26.04 -16.33
CA ILE A 64 0.48 25.20 -17.10
C ILE A 64 1.19 24.19 -16.18
N GLU A 65 1.76 24.66 -15.07
CA GLU A 65 2.47 23.82 -14.12
C GLU A 65 1.53 22.75 -13.51
N PHE A 66 0.32 23.15 -13.11
CA PHE A 66 -0.68 22.23 -12.56
C PHE A 66 -1.08 21.15 -13.59
N ALA A 67 -1.31 21.52 -14.85
CA ALA A 67 -1.66 20.55 -15.89
C ALA A 67 -0.53 19.52 -16.14
N VAL A 68 0.72 20.00 -16.23
CA VAL A 68 1.89 19.12 -16.41
C VAL A 68 2.03 18.13 -15.24
N LEU A 69 1.84 18.62 -14.02
CA LEU A 69 1.98 17.80 -12.82
C LEU A 69 0.81 16.84 -12.65
N HIS A 70 -0.43 17.27 -12.90
CA HIS A 70 -1.60 16.41 -12.72
C HIS A 70 -1.62 15.25 -13.71
N GLU A 71 -1.30 15.49 -14.99
CA GLU A 71 -1.40 14.48 -16.05
C GLU A 71 -0.29 13.41 -15.99
N GLN A 72 0.94 13.79 -15.64
CA GLN A 72 2.08 12.87 -15.64
C GLN A 72 2.54 12.47 -14.22
N PHE A 73 2.39 13.38 -13.26
CA PHE A 73 2.92 13.23 -11.90
C PHE A 73 1.80 13.25 -10.85
N GLY A 74 0.54 13.06 -11.23
CA GLY A 74 -0.60 13.15 -10.32
C GLY A 74 -0.49 12.17 -9.15
N GLY A 75 0.00 10.95 -9.41
CA GLY A 75 0.30 9.96 -8.36
C GLY A 75 1.44 10.37 -7.43
N GLU A 76 2.51 10.99 -7.95
CA GLU A 76 3.64 11.47 -7.12
C GLU A 76 3.24 12.72 -6.31
N LEU A 77 2.44 13.60 -6.90
CA LEU A 77 1.84 14.76 -6.24
C LEU A 77 0.89 14.33 -5.11
N ALA A 78 0.05 13.32 -5.37
CA ALA A 78 -0.78 12.71 -4.35
C ALA A 78 0.07 12.07 -3.24
N ALA A 79 1.13 11.34 -3.58
CA ALA A 79 2.02 10.72 -2.60
C ALA A 79 2.77 11.74 -1.72
N ILE A 80 3.13 12.91 -2.24
CA ILE A 80 3.78 13.96 -1.44
C ILE A 80 2.79 14.68 -0.54
N MET A 81 1.58 14.95 -1.03
CA MET A 81 0.54 15.61 -0.24
C MET A 81 -0.10 14.65 0.79
N ASN A 82 -0.10 13.36 0.48
CA ASN A 82 -0.62 12.27 1.30
C ASN A 82 0.44 11.15 1.45
N PRO A 83 1.55 11.40 2.17
CA PRO A 83 2.64 10.43 2.34
C PRO A 83 2.23 9.20 3.14
N LYS A 84 1.05 9.23 3.77
CA LYS A 84 0.47 8.13 4.55
C LYS A 84 -0.43 7.22 3.72
N ASN A 85 -0.60 7.47 2.42
CA ASN A 85 -1.49 6.70 1.54
C ASN A 85 -2.91 6.52 2.12
N LEU A 86 -3.44 7.55 2.77
CA LEU A 86 -4.80 7.55 3.30
C LEU A 86 -5.82 7.41 2.16
N SER A 87 -6.93 6.73 2.42
CA SER A 87 -8.06 6.65 1.47
C SER A 87 -8.68 8.03 1.25
N GLU A 88 -9.32 8.24 0.09
CA GLU A 88 -9.99 9.52 -0.22
C GLU A 88 -11.08 9.88 0.81
N ASP A 89 -11.73 8.88 1.41
CA ASP A 89 -12.74 9.03 2.46
C ASP A 89 -12.14 9.40 3.83
N ASP A 90 -10.81 9.36 3.98
CA ASP A 90 -10.16 9.69 5.24
C ASP A 90 -10.23 11.21 5.46
N PRO A 91 -10.72 11.67 6.64
CA PRO A 91 -10.80 13.10 6.95
C PRO A 91 -9.44 13.80 6.95
N ASP A 92 -8.31 13.08 6.98
CA ASP A 92 -6.95 13.59 6.90
C ASP A 92 -6.35 13.55 5.46
N TYR A 93 -7.08 13.07 4.45
CA TYR A 93 -6.64 13.06 3.04
C TYR A 93 -6.33 14.49 2.55
N LEU A 94 -5.22 14.61 1.81
CA LEU A 94 -4.70 15.87 1.26
C LEU A 94 -4.36 15.67 -0.23
N GLN A 95 -4.98 16.49 -1.08
CA GLN A 95 -4.71 16.51 -2.51
C GLN A 95 -4.59 17.93 -3.04
N VAL A 96 -3.82 18.11 -4.11
CA VAL A 96 -3.79 19.39 -4.84
C VAL A 96 -5.04 19.49 -5.69
N VAL A 97 -6.04 20.20 -5.17
CA VAL A 97 -7.39 20.31 -5.76
C VAL A 97 -7.41 21.09 -7.08
N ASN A 98 -6.64 22.17 -7.20
CA ASN A 98 -6.70 23.05 -8.37
C ASN A 98 -5.42 23.90 -8.54
N ALA A 99 -5.38 24.72 -9.60
CA ALA A 99 -4.25 25.60 -9.89
C ALA A 99 -4.04 26.71 -8.84
N SER A 100 -5.09 27.17 -8.14
CA SER A 100 -4.94 28.12 -7.02
C SER A 100 -4.23 27.47 -5.85
N HIS A 101 -4.61 26.24 -5.52
CA HIS A 101 -3.95 25.45 -4.50
C HIS A 101 -2.48 25.22 -4.87
N TRP A 102 -2.21 24.82 -6.12
CA TRP A 102 -0.84 24.70 -6.62
C TRP A 102 -0.02 25.99 -6.49
N TYR A 103 -0.60 27.13 -6.89
CA TYR A 103 0.06 28.43 -6.76
C TYR A 103 0.40 28.76 -5.30
N LEU A 104 -0.53 28.54 -4.37
CA LEU A 104 -0.32 28.82 -2.95
C LEU A 104 0.75 27.90 -2.33
N LEU A 105 0.81 26.64 -2.73
CA LEU A 105 1.86 25.70 -2.29
C LEU A 105 3.25 26.17 -2.76
N LYS A 106 3.36 26.53 -4.05
CA LYS A 106 4.57 27.10 -4.62
C LYS A 106 4.97 28.41 -3.91
N LEU A 107 4.00 29.28 -3.65
CA LEU A 107 4.21 30.54 -2.93
C LEU A 107 4.75 30.26 -1.51
N ALA A 108 4.17 29.30 -0.79
CA ALA A 108 4.63 28.89 0.52
C ALA A 108 6.09 28.38 0.49
N ALA A 109 6.44 27.57 -0.52
CA ALA A 109 7.81 27.07 -0.69
C ALA A 109 8.79 28.21 -0.97
N GLU A 110 8.42 29.14 -1.88
CA GLU A 110 9.24 30.31 -2.19
C GLU A 110 9.47 31.19 -0.96
N LYS A 111 8.43 31.46 -0.15
CA LYS A 111 8.55 32.24 1.09
C LYS A 111 9.35 31.52 2.17
N ALA A 112 9.40 30.19 2.16
CA ALA A 112 10.29 29.41 2.99
C ALA A 112 11.76 29.39 2.49
N GLY A 113 12.07 30.09 1.39
CA GLY A 113 13.39 30.09 0.77
C GLY A 113 13.70 28.84 -0.04
N LEU A 114 12.71 27.97 -0.24
CA LEU A 114 12.81 26.76 -1.05
C LEU A 114 12.49 27.12 -2.49
N THR A 115 13.53 27.46 -3.25
CA THR A 115 13.43 27.70 -4.69
C THR A 115 14.22 26.65 -5.44
N SER A 116 13.87 26.41 -6.69
CA SER A 116 14.54 25.43 -7.54
C SER A 116 14.60 25.96 -8.96
N THR A 117 15.63 25.55 -9.70
CA THR A 117 15.85 26.02 -11.07
C THR A 117 15.34 25.01 -12.09
N ALA A 118 15.03 25.46 -13.30
CA ALA A 118 14.65 24.54 -14.39
C ALA A 118 15.74 23.47 -14.64
N TYR A 119 17.02 23.77 -14.37
CA TYR A 119 18.09 22.78 -14.45
C TYR A 119 17.94 21.64 -13.44
N GLU A 120 17.46 21.92 -12.22
CA GLU A 120 17.16 20.87 -11.23
C GLU A 120 16.03 19.96 -11.71
N GLY A 121 14.98 20.54 -12.30
CA GLY A 121 13.88 19.76 -12.88
C GLY A 121 14.33 18.88 -14.04
N GLU A 122 15.16 19.40 -14.95
CA GLU A 122 15.76 18.60 -16.02
C GLU A 122 16.63 17.47 -15.46
N SER A 123 17.49 17.79 -14.49
CA SER A 123 18.39 16.82 -13.86
C SER A 123 17.62 15.70 -13.18
N TYR A 124 16.53 16.02 -12.48
CA TYR A 124 15.63 15.04 -11.87
C TYR A 124 15.02 14.11 -12.91
N LEU A 125 14.47 14.64 -14.00
CA LEU A 125 13.88 13.83 -15.07
C LEU A 125 14.92 12.92 -15.75
N ARG A 126 16.17 13.37 -15.90
CA ARG A 126 17.26 12.54 -16.44
C ARG A 126 17.64 11.40 -15.49
N GLN A 127 17.67 11.67 -14.18
CA GLN A 127 17.91 10.62 -13.17
C GLN A 127 16.76 9.60 -13.15
N TYR A 128 15.52 10.08 -13.21
CA TYR A 128 14.33 9.23 -13.30
C TYR A 128 14.36 8.36 -14.57
N ALA A 129 14.74 8.94 -15.72
CA ALA A 129 14.93 8.18 -16.97
C ALA A 129 16.01 7.10 -16.84
N ALA A 130 17.14 7.40 -16.19
CA ALA A 130 18.20 6.41 -15.95
C ALA A 130 17.71 5.26 -15.05
N GLN A 131 16.90 5.56 -14.02
CA GLN A 131 16.29 4.55 -13.18
C GLN A 131 15.29 3.68 -13.97
N LEU A 132 14.52 4.30 -14.87
CA LEU A 132 13.58 3.60 -15.74
C LEU A 132 14.27 2.63 -16.70
N VAL A 133 15.46 2.99 -17.21
CA VAL A 133 16.31 2.09 -18.02
C VAL A 133 16.74 0.85 -17.24
N LEU A 134 17.11 1.00 -15.97
CA LEU A 134 17.51 -0.13 -15.11
C LEU A 134 16.34 -1.08 -14.84
N GLN A 135 15.10 -0.57 -14.85
CA GLN A 135 13.89 -1.34 -14.56
C GLN A 135 13.26 -1.97 -15.80
N ASN A 136 13.53 -1.44 -16.99
CA ASN A 136 12.94 -1.89 -18.25
C ASN A 136 13.99 -2.49 -19.19
N PRO A 137 13.99 -3.82 -19.39
CA PRO A 137 14.94 -4.49 -20.29
C PRO A 137 14.93 -3.95 -21.73
N ASP A 138 13.79 -3.46 -22.21
CA ASP A 138 13.63 -2.91 -23.56
C ASP A 138 14.31 -1.54 -23.76
N LEU A 139 14.73 -0.89 -22.66
CA LEU A 139 15.36 0.44 -22.66
C LEU A 139 16.85 0.38 -22.29
N LEU A 140 17.42 -0.82 -22.07
CA LEU A 140 18.82 -1.03 -21.67
C LEU A 140 19.79 -0.30 -22.62
N GLY A 141 20.55 0.64 -22.06
CA GLY A 141 21.55 1.43 -22.79
C GLY A 141 21.02 2.68 -23.52
N ASP A 142 19.72 2.97 -23.44
CA ASP A 142 19.09 4.11 -24.14
C ASP A 142 18.34 5.05 -23.18
N ALA A 143 19.10 5.75 -22.34
CA ALA A 143 18.59 6.74 -21.40
C ALA A 143 17.90 7.93 -22.10
N GLN A 144 18.26 8.22 -23.34
CA GLN A 144 17.64 9.30 -24.11
C GLN A 144 16.22 8.92 -24.53
N ARG A 145 16.01 7.70 -25.01
CA ARG A 145 14.67 7.19 -25.33
C ARG A 145 13.78 7.10 -24.09
N ALA A 146 14.32 6.69 -22.94
CA ALA A 146 13.57 6.70 -21.68
C ALA A 146 13.15 8.14 -21.29
N TYR A 147 14.06 9.10 -21.43
CA TYR A 147 13.78 10.51 -21.16
C TYR A 147 12.72 11.08 -22.12
N ASP A 148 12.81 10.79 -23.41
CA ASP A 148 11.81 11.23 -24.40
C ASP A 148 10.42 10.62 -24.14
N MET A 149 10.38 9.38 -23.64
CA MET A 149 9.14 8.72 -23.22
C MET A 149 8.50 9.43 -22.01
N ILE A 150 9.29 9.80 -21.01
CA ILE A 150 8.81 10.56 -19.84
C ILE A 150 8.34 11.96 -20.25
N MET A 151 9.02 12.61 -21.19
CA MET A 151 8.66 13.94 -21.67
C MET A 151 7.42 13.95 -22.58
N GLN A 152 6.97 12.81 -23.09
CA GLN A 152 5.85 12.73 -24.03
C GLN A 152 4.53 13.21 -23.41
N GLY A 153 4.19 12.72 -22.21
CA GLY A 153 2.97 13.11 -21.49
C GLY A 153 2.92 14.61 -21.18
N PRO A 154 3.94 15.19 -20.51
CA PRO A 154 4.03 16.62 -20.28
C PRO A 154 3.98 17.47 -21.55
N ARG A 155 4.62 17.05 -22.64
CA ARG A 155 4.52 17.76 -23.93
C ARG A 155 3.10 17.72 -24.50
N GLN A 156 2.39 16.62 -24.31
CA GLN A 156 0.99 16.49 -24.70
C GLN A 156 0.08 17.41 -23.83
N ALA A 157 0.32 17.48 -22.52
CA ALA A 157 -0.36 18.40 -21.60
C ALA A 157 -0.22 19.88 -22.02
N LEU A 158 0.90 20.21 -22.67
CA LEU A 158 1.21 21.53 -23.21
C LEU A 158 0.68 21.79 -24.63
N ALA A 159 0.19 20.77 -25.34
CA ALA A 159 -0.14 20.85 -26.77
C ALA A 159 -1.30 21.82 -27.13
N GLY A 160 -1.91 22.48 -26.14
CA GLY A 160 -2.88 23.58 -26.33
C GLY A 160 -2.51 24.89 -25.62
N ARG A 161 -1.39 24.96 -24.90
CA ARG A 161 -1.07 26.07 -23.95
C ARG A 161 0.18 26.88 -24.31
N GLN A 162 0.75 26.69 -25.51
CA GLN A 162 2.00 27.33 -25.98
C GLN A 162 3.20 27.17 -25.02
N GLY A 163 3.23 26.11 -24.21
CA GLY A 163 4.33 25.84 -23.29
C GLY A 163 5.56 25.24 -24.00
N THR A 164 6.71 25.36 -23.35
CA THR A 164 8.00 24.82 -23.81
C THR A 164 8.52 23.73 -22.89
N ASP A 165 9.50 22.94 -23.33
CA ASP A 165 10.22 21.99 -22.46
C ASP A 165 10.79 22.67 -21.20
N LYS A 166 11.20 23.92 -21.30
CA LYS A 166 11.68 24.72 -20.16
C LYS A 166 10.58 24.98 -19.13
N ASP A 167 9.32 25.04 -19.53
CA ASP A 167 8.18 25.20 -18.63
C ASP A 167 7.85 23.88 -17.92
N ILE A 168 8.01 22.74 -18.61
CA ILE A 168 7.96 21.41 -17.98
C ILE A 168 9.02 21.31 -16.88
N HIS A 169 10.27 21.61 -17.22
CA HIS A 169 11.37 21.56 -16.26
C HIS A 169 11.17 22.48 -15.06
N ARG A 170 10.56 23.65 -15.27
CA ARG A 170 10.23 24.58 -14.20
C ARG A 170 9.09 24.06 -13.31
N ALA A 171 8.07 23.44 -13.90
CA ALA A 171 7.00 22.79 -13.15
C ALA A 171 7.55 21.70 -12.22
N ILE A 172 8.44 20.85 -12.73
CA ILE A 172 9.13 19.81 -11.95
C ILE A 172 10.01 20.43 -10.86
N ALA A 173 10.73 21.51 -11.17
CA ALA A 173 11.53 22.20 -10.17
C ALA A 173 10.67 22.75 -9.01
N ASN A 174 9.55 23.39 -9.32
CA ASN A 174 8.61 23.90 -8.30
C ASN A 174 8.00 22.76 -7.47
N PHE A 175 7.71 21.64 -8.11
CA PHE A 175 7.30 20.40 -7.43
C PHE A 175 8.33 19.90 -6.44
N LEU A 176 9.62 19.86 -6.80
CA LEU A 176 10.67 19.48 -5.86
C LEU A 176 10.78 20.47 -4.69
N ALA A 177 10.56 21.77 -4.93
CA ALA A 177 10.54 22.78 -3.87
C ALA A 177 9.36 22.59 -2.90
N VAL A 178 8.15 22.34 -3.42
CA VAL A 178 6.97 22.03 -2.59
C VAL A 178 7.17 20.72 -1.83
N SER A 179 7.73 19.69 -2.47
CA SER A 179 8.06 18.41 -1.82
C SER A 179 9.00 18.61 -0.63
N ARG A 180 10.07 19.41 -0.81
CA ARG A 180 10.98 19.78 0.29
C ARG A 180 10.27 20.57 1.39
N LEU A 181 9.31 21.44 1.05
CA LEU A 181 8.55 22.20 2.04
C LEU A 181 7.70 21.28 2.91
N VAL A 182 6.95 20.37 2.28
CA VAL A 182 6.11 19.40 2.98
C VAL A 182 6.98 18.50 3.84
N GLN A 183 8.06 17.95 3.27
CA GLN A 183 9.01 17.12 4.01
C GLN A 183 9.66 17.87 5.17
N LEU A 184 10.04 19.14 4.99
CA LEU A 184 10.61 19.96 6.04
C LEU A 184 9.59 20.21 7.16
N TYR A 185 8.32 20.41 6.84
CA TYR A 185 7.27 20.56 7.86
C TYR A 185 7.03 19.25 8.61
N GLU A 186 7.02 18.12 7.92
CA GLU A 186 6.85 16.80 8.54
C GLU A 186 8.05 16.39 9.43
N THR A 187 9.24 16.83 9.05
CA THR A 187 10.49 16.57 9.80
C THR A 187 10.86 17.68 10.76
N ALA A 188 10.21 18.85 10.69
CA ALA A 188 10.38 19.93 11.64
C ALA A 188 9.80 19.49 12.97
N ASP A 189 10.70 19.15 13.89
CA ASP A 189 10.40 18.69 15.23
C ASP A 189 9.67 19.80 16.02
N VAL A 190 8.34 19.77 16.05
CA VAL A 190 7.51 20.65 16.91
C VAL A 190 6.79 19.83 17.98
N ALA A 191 7.34 18.70 18.38
CA ALA A 191 6.82 18.02 19.56
C ALA A 191 7.40 18.70 20.81
N ALA A 192 6.53 19.20 21.68
CA ALA A 192 6.97 19.64 23.00
C ALA A 192 7.57 18.43 23.73
N THR A 193 8.77 18.56 24.29
CA THR A 193 9.54 17.45 24.91
C THR A 193 8.71 16.62 25.90
N TRP A 194 7.77 17.24 26.62
CA TRP A 194 6.90 16.54 27.58
C TRP A 194 5.83 15.64 26.93
N ARG A 195 5.36 15.95 25.71
CA ARG A 195 4.38 15.12 25.00
C ARG A 195 4.99 13.84 24.48
N VAL A 196 6.20 13.97 23.94
CA VAL A 196 6.99 12.80 23.53
C VAL A 196 7.32 11.95 24.76
N GLN A 197 7.55 12.59 25.92
CA GLN A 197 7.78 11.92 27.20
C GLN A 197 6.59 11.10 27.66
N ASP A 198 5.40 11.68 27.64
CA ASP A 198 4.15 10.98 27.97
C ASP A 198 3.88 9.81 27.01
N LEU A 199 4.07 10.05 25.70
CA LEU A 199 3.87 9.03 24.67
C LEU A 199 4.83 7.84 24.81
N LEU A 200 6.14 8.10 24.90
CA LEU A 200 7.10 7.01 25.04
C LEU A 200 7.01 6.36 26.42
N ASP A 201 6.54 7.07 27.46
CA ASP A 201 6.22 6.40 28.73
C ASP A 201 5.11 5.39 28.50
N GLN A 202 4.06 5.73 27.76
CA GLN A 202 3.00 4.76 27.41
C GLN A 202 3.52 3.56 26.61
N PHE A 203 4.46 3.75 25.68
CA PHE A 203 5.01 2.68 24.83
C PHE A 203 6.13 1.83 25.47
N GLU A 204 6.94 2.44 26.33
CA GLU A 204 8.13 1.80 26.91
C GLU A 204 7.95 1.42 28.37
N ARG A 205 7.02 2.05 29.11
CA ARG A 205 6.59 1.53 30.41
C ARG A 205 6.16 0.10 30.21
N THR A 206 6.72 -0.75 31.06
CA THR A 206 6.55 -2.19 30.94
C THR A 206 6.04 -2.72 32.26
N ILE A 207 4.93 -3.44 32.25
CA ILE A 207 4.37 -4.06 33.45
C ILE A 207 4.66 -5.55 33.37
N ASN A 208 5.39 -6.09 34.33
CA ASN A 208 5.55 -7.54 34.46
C ASN A 208 4.43 -8.06 35.35
N ALA A 209 3.62 -8.98 34.83
CA ALA A 209 2.51 -9.56 35.55
C ALA A 209 2.54 -11.09 35.43
N SER A 210 2.22 -11.77 36.53
CA SER A 210 1.95 -13.20 36.56
C SER A 210 0.48 -13.42 36.23
N MET A 211 0.20 -14.23 35.22
CA MET A 211 -1.15 -14.40 34.68
C MET A 211 -1.59 -15.85 34.74
N LEU A 212 -2.85 -16.05 35.12
CA LEU A 212 -3.58 -17.29 35.00
C LEU A 212 -4.72 -17.08 34.00
N PHE A 213 -4.82 -17.95 33.01
CA PHE A 213 -5.88 -17.92 32.02
C PHE A 213 -6.81 -19.09 32.26
N LEU A 214 -8.08 -18.80 32.58
CA LEU A 214 -9.14 -19.78 32.69
C LEU A 214 -9.85 -19.82 31.34
N ARG A 215 -9.47 -20.77 30.48
CA ARG A 215 -10.01 -20.86 29.12
C ARG A 215 -11.23 -21.77 29.13
N ALA A 216 -12.29 -21.38 28.42
CA ALA A 216 -13.53 -22.13 28.44
C ALA A 216 -13.41 -23.55 27.86
N ASP A 217 -12.44 -23.82 26.98
CA ASP A 217 -12.16 -25.14 26.41
C ASP A 217 -11.84 -26.17 27.51
N GLU A 218 -11.21 -25.75 28.60
CA GLU A 218 -10.87 -26.60 29.77
C GLU A 218 -12.10 -27.06 30.57
N PHE A 219 -13.24 -26.38 30.42
CA PHE A 219 -14.47 -26.63 31.19
C PHE A 219 -15.62 -27.19 30.33
N THR A 220 -15.37 -27.48 29.04
CA THR A 220 -16.39 -28.00 28.12
C THR A 220 -16.85 -29.42 28.44
N ALA A 221 -16.03 -30.21 29.15
CA ALA A 221 -16.32 -31.60 29.48
C ALA A 221 -17.53 -31.75 30.42
N ASP A 222 -17.82 -30.74 31.23
CA ASP A 222 -18.94 -30.71 32.17
C ASP A 222 -20.23 -30.17 31.53
N ILE A 223 -20.18 -29.75 30.25
CA ILE A 223 -21.32 -29.22 29.51
C ILE A 223 -21.96 -30.32 28.65
N ASP A 224 -23.26 -30.56 28.88
CA ASP A 224 -24.08 -31.47 28.09
C ASP A 224 -24.07 -31.11 26.60
N ASP A 225 -24.19 -32.13 25.74
CA ASP A 225 -24.30 -31.93 24.30
C ASP A 225 -25.56 -31.11 23.94
N PRO A 226 -25.44 -30.09 23.07
CA PRO A 226 -26.58 -29.28 22.64
C PRO A 226 -27.59 -30.12 21.85
N SER A 227 -28.87 -29.80 22.02
CA SER A 227 -29.93 -30.34 21.16
C SER A 227 -29.85 -29.78 19.74
N GLU A 228 -30.46 -30.48 18.77
CA GLU A 228 -30.51 -30.01 17.36
C GLU A 228 -31.14 -28.61 17.23
N SER A 229 -32.14 -28.28 18.07
CA SER A 229 -32.76 -26.95 18.07
C SER A 229 -31.78 -25.87 18.54
N GLU A 230 -31.00 -26.16 19.58
CA GLU A 230 -29.98 -25.22 20.10
C GLU A 230 -28.84 -25.03 19.09
N LEU A 231 -28.43 -26.08 18.38
CA LEU A 231 -27.44 -25.99 17.31
C LEU A 231 -27.93 -25.14 16.15
N GLN A 232 -29.19 -25.29 15.75
CA GLN A 232 -29.79 -24.50 14.67
C GLN A 232 -29.90 -23.02 15.05
N GLU A 233 -30.38 -22.71 16.26
CA GLU A 233 -30.45 -21.33 16.77
C GLU A 233 -29.05 -20.68 16.85
N HIS A 234 -28.06 -21.43 17.34
CA HIS A 234 -26.69 -20.98 17.43
C HIS A 234 -26.09 -20.72 16.04
N PHE A 235 -26.30 -21.65 15.10
CA PHE A 235 -25.86 -21.49 13.73
C PHE A 235 -26.50 -20.27 13.06
N ASP A 236 -27.81 -20.10 13.18
CA ASP A 236 -28.53 -18.97 12.58
C ASP A 236 -28.06 -17.62 13.12
N LYS A 237 -27.63 -17.56 14.38
CA LYS A 237 -27.05 -16.37 15.01
C LYS A 237 -25.69 -15.98 14.45
N TYR A 238 -24.81 -16.95 14.16
CA TYR A 238 -23.39 -16.70 13.82
C TYR A 238 -23.00 -17.04 12.38
N LYS A 239 -23.92 -17.55 11.55
CA LYS A 239 -23.63 -17.96 10.15
C LYS A 239 -23.12 -16.85 9.23
N ALA A 240 -23.44 -15.60 9.53
CA ALA A 240 -23.04 -14.44 8.74
C ALA A 240 -21.70 -13.83 9.18
N ASN A 241 -21.18 -14.23 10.34
CA ASN A 241 -19.97 -13.64 10.91
C ASN A 241 -18.74 -14.40 10.43
N ALA A 242 -17.67 -13.67 10.12
CA ALA A 242 -16.36 -14.28 9.89
C ALA A 242 -15.83 -14.90 11.20
N PRO A 243 -15.09 -16.02 11.12
CA PRO A 243 -14.36 -16.55 12.26
C PRO A 243 -13.48 -15.46 12.88
N GLY A 244 -13.67 -15.16 14.17
CA GLY A 244 -12.99 -14.08 14.89
C GLY A 244 -13.78 -12.77 15.03
N ASP A 245 -14.80 -12.53 14.19
CA ASP A 245 -15.51 -11.24 14.13
C ASP A 245 -16.84 -11.22 14.90
N GLY A 246 -17.48 -12.38 15.10
CA GLY A 246 -18.76 -12.42 15.80
C GLY A 246 -18.63 -12.24 17.31
N GLU A 247 -19.77 -12.19 18.00
CA GLU A 247 -19.82 -12.19 19.47
C GLU A 247 -19.01 -13.40 19.99
N TYR A 248 -18.09 -13.14 20.93
CA TYR A 248 -17.13 -14.12 21.44
C TYR A 248 -16.08 -14.65 20.43
N GLY A 249 -15.89 -13.97 19.29
CA GLY A 249 -14.97 -14.40 18.24
C GLY A 249 -15.52 -15.55 17.37
N ILE A 250 -16.82 -15.86 17.47
CA ILE A 250 -17.45 -17.00 16.78
C ILE A 250 -18.07 -16.55 15.46
N GLY A 251 -17.83 -17.32 14.41
CA GLY A 251 -18.42 -17.08 13.10
C GLY A 251 -18.27 -18.28 12.18
N TYR A 252 -19.31 -18.53 11.37
CA TYR A 252 -19.36 -19.68 10.45
C TYR A 252 -19.35 -19.28 8.96
N LEU A 253 -19.02 -18.03 8.67
CA LEU A 253 -18.76 -17.58 7.31
C LEU A 253 -17.51 -18.30 6.80
N GLN A 254 -17.68 -19.07 5.74
CA GLN A 254 -16.60 -19.77 5.08
C GLN A 254 -15.86 -18.75 4.21
N PRO A 255 -14.55 -18.54 4.42
CA PRO A 255 -13.78 -17.61 3.60
C PRO A 255 -13.58 -18.16 2.19
N ASP A 256 -12.99 -17.33 1.33
CA ASP A 256 -12.52 -17.74 0.01
C ASP A 256 -11.64 -19.00 0.09
N ARG A 257 -12.06 -20.03 -0.64
CA ARG A 257 -11.36 -21.31 -0.73
C ARG A 257 -11.12 -21.69 -2.18
N VAL A 258 -10.00 -22.36 -2.42
CA VAL A 258 -9.60 -22.83 -3.74
C VAL A 258 -9.09 -24.26 -3.71
N LYS A 259 -9.22 -24.93 -4.84
CA LYS A 259 -8.44 -26.12 -5.17
C LYS A 259 -7.35 -25.70 -6.14
N ILE A 260 -6.11 -26.06 -5.88
CA ILE A 260 -4.98 -25.65 -6.72
C ILE A 260 -4.10 -26.84 -7.10
N GLU A 261 -3.45 -26.70 -8.25
CA GLU A 261 -2.32 -27.51 -8.63
C GLU A 261 -1.17 -26.60 -9.06
N TYR A 262 0.07 -27.06 -8.85
CA TYR A 262 1.24 -26.29 -9.21
C TYR A 262 2.44 -27.17 -9.55
N LEU A 263 3.32 -26.60 -10.38
CA LEU A 263 4.59 -27.17 -10.79
C LEU A 263 5.71 -26.30 -10.23
N VAL A 264 6.71 -26.95 -9.64
CA VAL A 264 7.93 -26.31 -9.15
C VAL A 264 9.11 -26.81 -9.98
N ILE A 265 9.74 -25.92 -10.72
CA ILE A 265 10.97 -26.20 -11.47
C ILE A 265 12.15 -25.77 -10.58
N ASN A 266 12.96 -26.74 -10.18
CA ASN A 266 14.02 -26.51 -9.21
C ASN A 266 15.26 -25.87 -9.88
N TYR A 267 15.67 -24.71 -9.40
CA TYR A 267 16.79 -23.96 -9.94
C TYR A 267 18.13 -24.68 -9.76
N ASP A 268 18.36 -25.28 -8.58
CA ASP A 268 19.63 -25.95 -8.27
C ASP A 268 19.88 -27.13 -9.22
N SER A 269 18.84 -27.86 -9.60
CA SER A 269 18.94 -28.91 -10.60
C SER A 269 19.29 -28.37 -12.01
N LEU A 270 18.81 -27.18 -12.38
CA LEU A 270 19.22 -26.51 -13.62
C LEU A 270 20.70 -26.12 -13.54
N PHE A 271 21.12 -25.56 -12.41
CA PHE A 271 22.51 -25.19 -12.16
C PHE A 271 23.45 -26.40 -12.24
N ASP A 272 23.07 -27.51 -11.62
CA ASP A 272 23.82 -28.77 -11.62
C ASP A 272 23.93 -29.40 -13.01
N SER A 273 22.93 -29.20 -13.87
CA SER A 273 22.99 -29.66 -15.26
C SER A 273 24.00 -28.90 -16.13
N ILE A 274 24.48 -27.72 -15.69
CA ILE A 274 25.36 -26.86 -16.48
C ILE A 274 26.82 -27.17 -16.19
N THR A 275 27.52 -27.59 -17.23
CA THR A 275 28.97 -27.82 -17.19
C THR A 275 29.71 -26.68 -17.90
N VAL A 276 30.59 -25.99 -17.18
CA VAL A 276 31.44 -24.92 -17.72
C VAL A 276 32.88 -25.40 -17.78
N THR A 277 33.52 -25.31 -18.96
CA THR A 277 34.93 -25.65 -19.09
C THR A 277 35.82 -24.49 -18.62
N GLY A 278 37.03 -24.80 -18.14
CA GLY A 278 38.00 -23.76 -17.75
C GLY A 278 38.37 -22.82 -18.90
N LYS A 279 38.32 -23.30 -20.15
CA LYS A 279 38.56 -22.48 -21.34
C LYS A 279 37.44 -21.44 -21.53
N ASP A 280 36.18 -21.85 -21.37
CA ASP A 280 35.02 -20.96 -21.52
C ASP A 280 34.97 -19.94 -20.39
N ALA A 281 35.22 -20.38 -19.16
CA ALA A 281 35.34 -19.49 -18.00
C ALA A 281 36.45 -18.43 -18.19
N ARG A 282 37.63 -18.82 -18.71
CA ARG A 282 38.73 -17.90 -18.99
C ARG A 282 38.39 -16.91 -20.11
N LYS A 283 37.68 -17.37 -21.16
CA LYS A 283 37.20 -16.51 -22.24
C LYS A 283 36.18 -15.50 -21.71
N TRP A 284 35.21 -15.94 -20.91
CA TRP A 284 34.21 -15.09 -20.28
C TRP A 284 34.88 -14.05 -19.36
N TYR A 285 35.83 -14.46 -18.52
CA TYR A 285 36.61 -13.54 -17.68
C TYR A 285 37.31 -12.46 -18.51
N ALA A 286 38.02 -12.85 -19.58
CA ALA A 286 38.74 -11.90 -20.43
C ALA A 286 37.81 -10.86 -21.11
N GLN A 287 36.56 -11.24 -21.38
CA GLN A 287 35.54 -10.37 -21.97
C GLN A 287 34.85 -9.45 -20.95
N ASN A 288 34.87 -9.82 -19.67
CA ASN A 288 34.11 -9.13 -18.62
C ASN A 288 35.00 -8.48 -17.55
N LYS A 289 36.34 -8.60 -17.65
CA LYS A 289 37.32 -8.10 -16.68
C LYS A 289 37.21 -6.60 -16.32
N ASP A 290 36.61 -5.81 -17.20
CA ASP A 290 36.42 -4.37 -17.01
C ASP A 290 35.12 -4.06 -16.24
N ASN A 291 34.23 -5.04 -16.09
CA ASN A 291 33.05 -4.96 -15.24
C ASN A 291 33.37 -5.54 -13.86
N LEU A 292 33.89 -4.68 -13.01
CA LEU A 292 34.34 -4.96 -11.65
C LEU A 292 33.24 -5.53 -10.73
N GLU A 293 31.97 -5.28 -11.02
CA GLU A 293 30.82 -5.79 -10.25
C GLU A 293 30.62 -7.31 -10.39
N LEU A 294 31.15 -7.90 -11.47
CA LEU A 294 31.05 -9.35 -11.73
C LEU A 294 32.08 -10.18 -10.98
N PHE A 295 33.00 -9.53 -10.26
CA PHE A 295 34.07 -10.17 -9.52
C PHE A 295 34.04 -9.76 -8.06
N PRO A 296 34.37 -10.68 -7.15
CA PRO A 296 34.51 -10.32 -5.75
C PRO A 296 35.81 -9.55 -5.53
N LEU A 297 35.68 -8.24 -5.37
CA LEU A 297 36.80 -7.33 -5.09
C LEU A 297 36.92 -7.09 -3.59
N ARG A 298 38.17 -6.92 -3.13
CA ARG A 298 38.42 -6.31 -1.83
C ARG A 298 38.09 -4.81 -1.89
N PRO A 299 37.75 -4.17 -0.74
CA PRO A 299 37.40 -2.74 -0.70
C PRO A 299 38.49 -1.81 -1.26
N ASP A 300 39.74 -2.27 -1.29
CA ASP A 300 40.92 -1.54 -1.76
C ASP A 300 41.32 -1.90 -3.21
N GLN A 301 40.62 -2.82 -3.88
CA GLN A 301 40.94 -3.25 -5.25
C GLN A 301 40.16 -2.45 -6.29
N THR A 302 40.89 -1.80 -7.20
CA THR A 302 40.35 -1.05 -8.34
C THR A 302 40.47 -1.79 -9.67
N GLU A 303 40.99 -3.02 -9.66
CA GLU A 303 41.20 -3.86 -10.86
C GLU A 303 40.81 -5.32 -10.57
N ALA A 304 40.38 -6.04 -11.61
CA ALA A 304 40.00 -7.45 -11.48
C ALA A 304 41.23 -8.31 -11.12
N PRO A 305 41.14 -9.20 -10.12
CA PRO A 305 42.25 -10.07 -9.74
C PRO A 305 42.62 -11.04 -10.88
N PRO A 306 43.87 -11.51 -10.97
CA PRO A 306 44.27 -12.48 -12.00
C PRO A 306 43.34 -13.71 -12.05
N TYR A 307 43.01 -14.17 -13.26
CA TYR A 307 42.08 -15.31 -13.45
C TYR A 307 42.39 -16.54 -12.59
N GLU A 308 43.68 -16.89 -12.40
CA GLU A 308 44.06 -18.06 -11.61
C GLU A 308 43.69 -17.93 -10.13
N GLU A 309 43.60 -16.71 -9.59
CA GLU A 309 43.21 -16.45 -8.20
C GLU A 309 41.71 -16.53 -7.98
N VAL A 310 40.92 -16.17 -9.01
CA VAL A 310 39.45 -16.12 -8.94
C VAL A 310 38.76 -17.22 -9.76
N ARG A 311 39.52 -18.21 -10.22
CA ARG A 311 39.07 -19.23 -11.18
C ARG A 311 37.76 -19.90 -10.77
N GLU A 312 37.67 -20.40 -9.53
CA GLU A 312 36.48 -21.11 -9.03
C GLU A 312 35.27 -20.17 -8.89
N GLY A 313 35.50 -18.94 -8.44
CA GLY A 313 34.46 -17.90 -8.36
C GLY A 313 33.93 -17.54 -9.75
N VAL A 314 34.82 -17.35 -10.72
CA VAL A 314 34.49 -17.06 -12.12
C VAL A 314 33.70 -18.21 -12.76
N ILE A 315 34.10 -19.47 -12.53
CA ILE A 315 33.37 -20.63 -13.01
C ILE A 315 31.96 -20.64 -12.43
N THR A 316 31.83 -20.40 -11.12
CA THR A 316 30.54 -20.38 -10.41
C THR A 316 29.63 -19.25 -10.92
N SER A 317 30.14 -18.02 -11.02
CA SER A 317 29.39 -16.87 -11.56
C SER A 317 28.95 -17.11 -13.00
N TYR A 318 29.83 -17.68 -13.83
CA TYR A 318 29.46 -17.99 -15.21
C TYR A 318 28.41 -19.11 -15.29
N ARG A 319 28.47 -20.12 -14.41
CA ARG A 319 27.40 -21.13 -14.29
C ARG A 319 26.07 -20.49 -13.89
N HIS A 320 26.04 -19.56 -12.93
CA HIS A 320 24.81 -18.84 -12.59
C HIS A 320 24.24 -18.08 -13.80
N LEU A 321 25.07 -17.35 -14.55
CA LEU A 321 24.63 -16.65 -15.76
C LEU A 321 24.05 -17.60 -16.83
N GLN A 322 24.69 -18.74 -17.05
CA GLN A 322 24.18 -19.78 -17.94
C GLN A 322 22.87 -20.40 -17.40
N THR A 323 22.74 -20.52 -16.08
CA THR A 323 21.52 -21.02 -15.42
C THR A 323 20.37 -20.05 -15.63
N GLU A 324 20.60 -18.74 -15.50
CA GLU A 324 19.61 -17.70 -15.80
C GLU A 324 19.20 -17.68 -17.27
N GLN A 325 20.12 -17.99 -18.20
CA GLN A 325 19.79 -18.14 -19.62
C GLN A 325 18.89 -19.36 -19.82
N LYS A 326 19.26 -20.51 -19.28
CA LYS A 326 18.48 -21.75 -19.38
C LYS A 326 17.11 -21.64 -18.69
N ALA A 327 17.04 -20.97 -17.55
CA ALA A 327 15.80 -20.67 -16.85
C ALA A 327 14.85 -19.82 -17.70
N ARG A 328 15.37 -18.83 -18.44
CA ARG A 328 14.57 -18.05 -19.40
C ARG A 328 14.07 -18.89 -20.57
N GLU A 329 14.88 -19.82 -21.07
CA GLU A 329 14.45 -20.77 -22.11
C GLU A 329 13.31 -21.65 -21.62
N VAL A 330 13.41 -22.18 -20.39
CA VAL A 330 12.33 -22.94 -19.73
C VAL A 330 11.05 -22.11 -19.64
N ILE A 331 11.14 -20.85 -19.19
CA ILE A 331 9.97 -19.96 -19.08
C ILE A 331 9.34 -19.73 -20.45
N ASN A 332 10.15 -19.45 -21.47
CA ASN A 332 9.66 -19.23 -22.83
C ASN A 332 9.02 -20.49 -23.41
N PHE A 333 9.57 -21.67 -23.14
CA PHE A 333 9.02 -22.95 -23.54
C PHE A 333 7.63 -23.19 -22.93
N VAL A 334 7.51 -23.02 -21.60
CA VAL A 334 6.23 -23.20 -20.90
C VAL A 334 5.22 -22.16 -21.39
N LYS A 335 5.61 -20.88 -21.49
CA LYS A 335 4.76 -19.79 -21.99
C LYS A 335 4.24 -20.09 -23.40
N ALA A 336 5.09 -20.55 -24.31
CA ALA A 336 4.68 -20.91 -25.67
C ALA A 336 3.66 -22.06 -25.69
N ARG A 337 3.83 -23.07 -24.83
CA ARG A 337 2.88 -24.19 -24.69
C ARG A 337 1.54 -23.73 -24.11
N LEU A 338 1.55 -22.90 -23.07
CA LEU A 338 0.35 -22.36 -22.45
C LEU A 338 -0.43 -21.47 -23.42
N LEU A 339 0.26 -20.56 -24.12
CA LEU A 339 -0.36 -19.70 -25.13
C LEU A 339 -0.96 -20.52 -26.28
N ARG A 340 -0.29 -21.59 -26.73
CA ARG A 340 -0.82 -22.50 -27.75
C ARG A 340 -2.06 -23.25 -27.25
N SER A 341 -2.06 -23.72 -26.01
CA SER A 341 -3.21 -24.44 -25.44
C SER A 341 -4.48 -23.57 -25.32
N THR A 342 -4.29 -22.26 -25.18
CA THR A 342 -5.38 -21.28 -25.04
C THR A 342 -5.68 -20.54 -26.36
N GLN A 343 -4.97 -20.88 -27.44
CA GLN A 343 -5.14 -20.28 -28.75
C GLN A 343 -6.47 -20.75 -29.36
N GLY A 344 -7.41 -19.83 -29.53
CA GLY A 344 -8.75 -20.13 -30.06
C GLY A 344 -9.88 -20.01 -29.04
N LEU A 345 -9.58 -19.84 -27.74
CA LEU A 345 -10.59 -19.48 -26.75
C LEU A 345 -11.13 -18.07 -27.02
N LYS A 346 -12.47 -17.93 -26.98
CA LYS A 346 -13.13 -16.62 -27.11
C LYS A 346 -12.80 -15.76 -25.89
N ARG A 347 -12.62 -14.46 -26.11
CA ARG A 347 -12.45 -13.49 -25.03
C ARG A 347 -13.81 -13.09 -24.46
N ASP A 348 -13.82 -12.84 -23.16
CA ASP A 348 -14.95 -12.34 -22.37
C ASP A 348 -14.39 -11.24 -21.45
N GLY A 349 -14.32 -10.01 -21.97
CA GLY A 349 -13.56 -8.92 -21.34
C GLY A 349 -12.06 -9.25 -21.23
N ASP A 350 -11.51 -9.12 -20.02
CA ASP A 350 -10.14 -9.51 -19.67
C ASP A 350 -9.98 -11.04 -19.45
N TYR A 351 -11.07 -11.79 -19.52
CA TYR A 351 -11.14 -13.23 -19.28
C TYR A 351 -11.33 -14.02 -20.59
N ARG A 352 -11.38 -15.34 -20.45
CA ARG A 352 -11.63 -16.29 -21.54
C ARG A 352 -12.85 -17.15 -21.23
N ALA A 353 -13.70 -17.33 -22.24
CA ALA A 353 -14.79 -18.29 -22.18
C ALA A 353 -14.23 -19.70 -22.37
N LEU A 354 -14.38 -20.55 -21.34
CA LEU A 354 -13.92 -21.93 -21.33
C LEU A 354 -15.04 -22.87 -21.82
N PRO A 355 -14.76 -23.79 -22.76
CA PRO A 355 -15.68 -24.87 -23.11
C PRO A 355 -15.94 -25.81 -21.91
N ASP A 356 -17.09 -26.50 -21.90
CA ASP A 356 -17.43 -27.47 -20.85
C ASP A 356 -16.42 -28.62 -20.76
N ASP A 357 -15.81 -29.00 -21.88
CA ASP A 357 -14.77 -30.03 -21.98
C ASP A 357 -13.34 -29.49 -21.83
N TRP A 358 -13.17 -28.27 -21.29
CA TRP A 358 -11.87 -27.64 -21.12
C TRP A 358 -10.94 -28.43 -20.18
N ALA A 359 -11.50 -29.11 -19.17
CA ALA A 359 -10.72 -29.92 -18.24
C ALA A 359 -9.89 -31.01 -18.94
N ASP A 360 -10.42 -31.56 -20.04
CA ASP A 360 -9.77 -32.61 -20.85
C ASP A 360 -8.85 -32.03 -21.94
N LYS A 361 -9.13 -30.81 -22.42
CA LYS A 361 -8.36 -30.14 -23.50
C LYS A 361 -7.16 -29.35 -23.01
N ARG A 362 -7.19 -28.89 -21.77
CA ARG A 362 -6.13 -28.04 -21.20
C ARG A 362 -4.81 -28.81 -21.09
N LEU A 363 -3.70 -28.08 -21.08
CA LEU A 363 -2.38 -28.67 -20.89
C LEU A 363 -2.28 -29.35 -19.51
N SER A 364 -1.99 -30.65 -19.48
CA SER A 364 -1.70 -31.38 -18.24
C SER A 364 -0.36 -30.92 -17.67
N PHE A 365 -0.33 -30.65 -16.36
CA PHE A 365 0.89 -30.30 -15.64
C PHE A 365 1.85 -31.48 -15.52
N GLU A 366 1.33 -32.71 -15.43
CA GLU A 366 2.16 -33.92 -15.43
C GLU A 366 2.87 -34.11 -16.78
N SER A 367 2.15 -33.93 -17.89
CA SER A 367 2.77 -34.00 -19.22
C SER A 367 3.78 -32.88 -19.44
N LEU A 368 3.50 -31.68 -18.94
CA LEU A 368 4.44 -30.56 -18.99
C LEU A 368 5.69 -30.83 -18.14
N ARG A 369 5.54 -31.41 -16.94
CA ARG A 369 6.64 -31.85 -16.08
C ARG A 369 7.56 -32.81 -16.84
N ASP A 370 6.99 -33.85 -17.44
CA ASP A 370 7.77 -34.88 -18.13
C ASP A 370 8.53 -34.30 -19.33
N GLN A 371 7.90 -33.41 -20.10
CA GLN A 371 8.56 -32.67 -21.20
C GLN A 371 9.70 -31.77 -20.70
N LEU A 372 9.52 -31.10 -19.55
CA LEU A 372 10.55 -30.24 -18.98
C LEU A 372 11.76 -31.05 -18.48
N ILE A 373 11.52 -32.22 -17.88
CA ILE A 373 12.57 -33.14 -17.45
C ILE A 373 13.35 -33.63 -18.69
N GLU A 374 12.65 -34.05 -19.74
CA GLU A 374 13.26 -34.57 -20.97
C GLU A 374 14.08 -33.50 -21.72
N GLU A 375 13.50 -32.32 -21.95
CA GLU A 375 14.11 -31.27 -22.78
C GLU A 375 15.23 -30.52 -22.05
N PHE A 376 15.07 -30.27 -20.75
CA PHE A 376 15.98 -29.39 -19.99
C PHE A 376 16.82 -30.12 -18.94
N GLY A 377 16.57 -31.39 -18.65
CA GLY A 377 17.32 -32.15 -17.65
C GLY A 377 17.23 -31.56 -16.23
N THR A 378 16.09 -30.95 -15.90
CA THR A 378 15.81 -30.32 -14.60
C THR A 378 14.90 -31.22 -13.75
N THR A 379 14.91 -31.02 -12.44
CA THR A 379 13.96 -31.63 -11.53
C THR A 379 12.72 -30.76 -11.45
N VAL A 380 11.57 -31.36 -11.76
CA VAL A 380 10.27 -30.68 -11.70
C VAL A 380 9.34 -31.46 -10.77
N THR A 381 8.84 -30.80 -9.73
CA THR A 381 7.89 -31.39 -8.78
C THR A 381 6.48 -30.93 -9.14
N TYR A 382 5.54 -31.88 -9.14
CA TYR A 382 4.12 -31.61 -9.33
C TYR A 382 3.38 -31.79 -8.01
N HIS A 383 2.54 -30.82 -7.69
CA HIS A 383 1.65 -30.83 -6.54
C HIS A 383 0.22 -30.64 -7.02
N ALA A 384 -0.66 -31.57 -6.66
CA ALA A 384 -2.09 -31.44 -6.85
C ALA A 384 -2.77 -31.60 -5.50
N ASP A 385 -3.48 -30.57 -5.07
CA ASP A 385 -4.47 -30.70 -4.01
C ASP A 385 -5.86 -30.70 -4.66
N ALA A 386 -6.11 -31.76 -5.44
CA ALA A 386 -7.36 -31.88 -6.21
C ALA A 386 -8.55 -32.20 -5.29
N ASP A 387 -8.31 -32.77 -4.12
CA ASP A 387 -9.34 -33.24 -3.21
C ASP A 387 -9.61 -32.25 -2.07
N GLY A 388 -8.59 -31.56 -1.54
CA GLY A 388 -8.70 -30.60 -0.45
C GLY A 388 -9.06 -29.19 -0.91
N TRP A 389 -9.96 -28.53 -0.16
CA TRP A 389 -10.16 -27.08 -0.28
C TRP A 389 -9.17 -26.38 0.63
N LEU A 390 -8.37 -25.47 0.05
CA LEU A 390 -7.44 -24.62 0.80
C LEU A 390 -8.03 -23.23 0.96
N ARG A 391 -7.93 -22.66 2.16
CA ARG A 391 -8.23 -21.22 2.34
C ARG A 391 -7.14 -20.40 1.65
N VAL A 392 -7.50 -19.23 1.14
CA VAL A 392 -6.52 -18.34 0.46
C VAL A 392 -5.37 -17.95 1.39
N ASP A 393 -5.61 -17.80 2.69
CA ASP A 393 -4.56 -17.48 3.68
C ASP A 393 -3.60 -18.66 3.94
N GLU A 394 -4.09 -19.90 3.85
CA GLU A 394 -3.29 -21.12 4.04
C GLU A 394 -2.30 -21.37 2.90
N LEU A 395 -2.51 -20.77 1.73
CA LEU A 395 -1.56 -20.84 0.61
C LEU A 395 -0.16 -20.38 1.01
N THR A 396 -0.05 -19.45 1.96
CA THR A 396 1.24 -18.96 2.46
C THR A 396 2.04 -20.03 3.20
N ARG A 397 1.39 -21.07 3.72
CA ARG A 397 2.01 -22.20 4.43
C ARG A 397 2.39 -23.34 3.49
N GLN A 398 1.96 -23.29 2.23
CA GLN A 398 2.24 -24.35 1.26
C GLN A 398 3.72 -24.34 0.86
N PRO A 399 4.40 -25.50 0.84
CA PRO A 399 5.80 -25.60 0.45
C PRO A 399 6.05 -25.02 -0.94
N SER A 400 7.13 -24.24 -1.07
CA SER A 400 7.56 -23.51 -2.27
C SER A 400 6.61 -22.39 -2.71
N ILE A 401 5.34 -22.70 -3.01
CA ILE A 401 4.38 -21.73 -3.56
C ILE A 401 4.00 -20.63 -2.56
N GLY A 402 3.97 -20.90 -1.26
CA GLY A 402 3.59 -19.91 -0.24
C GLY A 402 4.55 -18.71 -0.13
N SER A 403 5.82 -18.92 -0.49
CA SER A 403 6.84 -17.86 -0.60
C SER A 403 7.03 -17.34 -2.03
N ALA A 404 6.30 -17.88 -3.00
CA ALA A 404 6.45 -17.50 -4.38
C ALA A 404 5.79 -16.13 -4.64
N VAL A 405 6.50 -15.27 -5.36
CA VAL A 405 6.06 -13.93 -5.71
C VAL A 405 6.15 -13.72 -7.22
N ARG A 406 5.35 -12.78 -7.71
CA ARG A 406 5.47 -12.23 -9.05
C ARG A 406 5.63 -10.73 -8.94
N ARG A 407 6.57 -10.18 -9.70
CA ARG A 407 6.75 -8.74 -9.79
C ARG A 407 5.70 -8.14 -10.72
N LEU A 408 4.89 -7.21 -10.20
CA LEU A 408 3.96 -6.37 -10.94
C LEU A 408 4.43 -4.92 -10.82
N GLY A 409 5.00 -4.37 -11.89
CA GLY A 409 5.66 -3.06 -11.84
C GLY A 409 6.84 -3.06 -10.86
N THR A 410 6.75 -2.21 -9.83
CA THR A 410 7.77 -2.11 -8.77
C THR A 410 7.48 -3.00 -7.55
N ARG A 411 6.29 -3.63 -7.48
CA ARG A 411 5.83 -4.39 -6.31
C ARG A 411 5.94 -5.91 -6.52
N ASP A 412 6.38 -6.62 -5.49
CA ASP A 412 6.28 -8.08 -5.41
C ASP A 412 4.89 -8.46 -4.88
N VAL A 413 4.16 -9.28 -5.63
CA VAL A 413 2.81 -9.76 -5.29
C VAL A 413 2.87 -11.26 -5.00
N ARG A 414 2.32 -11.68 -3.86
CA ARG A 414 2.32 -13.08 -3.38
C ARG A 414 1.21 -13.89 -4.03
N ILE A 415 1.34 -15.23 -3.99
CA ILE A 415 0.29 -16.14 -4.49
C ILE A 415 -1.08 -15.92 -3.85
N SER A 416 -1.14 -15.67 -2.54
CA SER A 416 -2.40 -15.46 -1.82
C SER A 416 -3.14 -14.22 -2.32
N GLU A 417 -2.41 -13.13 -2.57
CA GLU A 417 -2.98 -11.91 -3.14
C GLU A 417 -3.46 -12.12 -4.58
N LEU A 418 -2.69 -12.85 -5.39
CA LEU A 418 -3.11 -13.20 -6.75
C LEU A 418 -4.39 -14.05 -6.75
N ILE A 419 -4.45 -15.08 -5.92
CA ILE A 419 -5.61 -15.97 -5.84
C ILE A 419 -6.83 -15.27 -5.22
N GLY A 420 -6.64 -14.42 -4.21
CA GLY A 420 -7.74 -13.58 -3.70
C GLY A 420 -8.33 -12.68 -4.79
N SER A 421 -7.58 -12.40 -5.85
CA SER A 421 -8.01 -11.57 -6.98
C SER A 421 -8.71 -12.34 -8.12
N LEU A 422 -9.09 -13.61 -7.88
CA LEU A 422 -9.81 -14.45 -8.84
C LEU A 422 -11.15 -13.85 -9.26
N ARG A 423 -11.48 -14.00 -10.55
CA ARG A 423 -12.79 -13.65 -11.11
C ARG A 423 -13.95 -14.24 -10.30
N GLU A 424 -13.80 -15.48 -9.87
CA GLU A 424 -14.85 -16.25 -9.17
C GLU A 424 -15.17 -15.71 -7.77
N PHE A 425 -14.31 -14.86 -7.21
CA PHE A 425 -14.57 -14.14 -5.96
C PHE A 425 -15.23 -12.78 -6.20
N GLY A 426 -15.59 -12.45 -7.44
CA GLY A 426 -16.23 -11.17 -7.79
C GLY A 426 -15.26 -10.00 -7.95
N ASN A 427 -13.95 -10.26 -7.87
CA ASN A 427 -12.92 -9.23 -7.98
C ASN A 427 -12.60 -8.93 -9.46
N VAL A 428 -12.56 -7.63 -9.81
CA VAL A 428 -12.13 -7.18 -11.15
C VAL A 428 -10.64 -6.93 -11.12
N THR A 429 -9.85 -7.75 -11.83
CA THR A 429 -8.39 -7.53 -11.91
C THR A 429 -7.86 -7.49 -13.33
N THR A 430 -6.83 -6.67 -13.52
CA THR A 430 -6.06 -6.55 -14.76
C THR A 430 -5.20 -7.80 -15.06
N THR A 431 -5.17 -8.78 -14.15
CA THR A 431 -4.37 -10.00 -14.33
C THR A 431 -5.08 -11.08 -15.14
N GLY A 432 -6.40 -10.97 -15.33
CA GLY A 432 -7.22 -11.94 -16.06
C GLY A 432 -7.23 -13.33 -15.42
N LEU A 433 -7.02 -13.42 -14.09
CA LEU A 433 -6.97 -14.68 -13.38
C LEU A 433 -8.38 -15.28 -13.21
N GLN A 434 -8.52 -16.55 -13.58
CA GLN A 434 -9.78 -17.30 -13.50
C GLN A 434 -9.51 -18.79 -13.27
N VAL A 435 -10.51 -19.51 -12.77
CA VAL A 435 -10.48 -20.96 -12.62
C VAL A 435 -10.25 -21.65 -13.97
N GLY A 436 -9.47 -22.73 -13.96
CA GLY A 436 -9.22 -23.60 -15.10
C GLY A 436 -8.09 -23.13 -16.03
N LEU A 437 -7.60 -21.90 -15.89
CA LEU A 437 -6.50 -21.35 -16.68
C LEU A 437 -5.20 -21.23 -15.87
N THR A 438 -4.09 -21.58 -16.52
CA THR A 438 -2.75 -21.38 -15.96
C THR A 438 -2.25 -20.00 -16.37
N ASN A 439 -1.66 -19.26 -15.43
CA ASN A 439 -1.00 -18.00 -15.74
C ASN A 439 0.27 -18.25 -16.57
N PRO A 440 0.42 -17.64 -17.76
CA PRO A 440 1.63 -17.83 -18.57
C PRO A 440 2.89 -17.23 -17.97
N GLU A 441 2.73 -16.27 -17.05
CA GLU A 441 3.84 -15.69 -16.29
C GLU A 441 4.01 -16.46 -14.97
N PRO A 442 5.19 -17.06 -14.72
CA PRO A 442 5.42 -17.84 -13.52
C PRO A 442 5.59 -16.95 -12.29
N LEU A 443 5.41 -17.56 -11.12
CA LEU A 443 5.93 -17.02 -9.87
C LEU A 443 7.38 -17.45 -9.66
N ARG A 444 8.09 -16.75 -8.79
CA ARG A 444 9.42 -17.15 -8.35
C ARG A 444 9.54 -17.21 -6.85
N VAL A 445 10.23 -18.22 -6.36
CA VAL A 445 10.52 -18.38 -4.92
C VAL A 445 11.65 -17.44 -4.53
N MET A 446 11.41 -16.63 -3.51
CA MET A 446 12.42 -15.72 -2.96
C MET A 446 13.23 -16.43 -1.88
N THR A 447 14.51 -16.63 -2.16
CA THR A 447 15.48 -17.19 -1.22
C THR A 447 16.47 -16.12 -0.81
N TRP A 448 16.77 -16.06 0.49
CA TRP A 448 17.83 -15.20 1.01
C TRP A 448 19.14 -15.96 0.95
N GLU A 449 20.07 -15.50 0.11
CA GLU A 449 21.40 -16.06 0.09
C GLU A 449 22.36 -15.10 0.76
N ARG A 450 23.12 -15.65 1.71
CA ARG A 450 24.25 -14.94 2.28
C ARG A 450 25.37 -15.00 1.26
N ASN A 451 25.69 -13.86 0.65
CA ASN A 451 26.90 -13.74 -0.12
C ASN A 451 28.08 -13.99 0.83
N ALA A 452 28.80 -15.08 0.61
CA ALA A 452 29.86 -15.56 1.50
C ALA A 452 31.04 -14.58 1.65
N GLN A 453 31.12 -13.57 0.78
CA GLN A 453 32.27 -12.66 0.68
C GLN A 453 31.94 -11.22 1.10
N THR A 454 30.74 -10.71 0.79
CA THR A 454 30.29 -9.38 1.26
C THR A 454 29.59 -9.43 2.61
N ALA A 455 29.27 -10.65 3.10
CA ALA A 455 28.39 -10.88 4.25
C ALA A 455 27.01 -10.21 4.13
N THR A 456 26.63 -9.76 2.93
CA THR A 456 25.30 -9.21 2.64
C THR A 456 24.38 -10.33 2.20
N SER A 457 23.14 -10.31 2.68
CA SER A 457 22.09 -11.20 2.19
C SER A 457 21.46 -10.57 0.97
N GLU A 458 21.55 -11.22 -0.19
CA GLU A 458 20.87 -10.79 -1.40
C GLU A 458 19.65 -11.68 -1.63
N ARG A 459 18.53 -11.08 -2.06
CA ARG A 459 17.33 -11.85 -2.43
C ARG A 459 17.58 -12.45 -3.80
N VAL A 460 17.81 -13.75 -3.85
CA VAL A 460 17.98 -14.47 -5.11
C VAL A 460 16.69 -15.22 -5.41
N SER A 461 16.15 -14.97 -6.59
CA SER A 461 14.93 -15.59 -7.09
C SER A 461 15.31 -16.89 -7.79
N ARG A 462 14.98 -18.05 -7.21
CA ARG A 462 15.50 -19.35 -7.68
C ARG A 462 14.44 -20.17 -8.41
N ASP A 463 13.55 -20.81 -7.66
CA ASP A 463 12.61 -21.76 -8.25
C ASP A 463 11.51 -21.06 -9.04
N ILE A 464 11.12 -21.67 -10.16
CA ILE A 464 10.06 -21.19 -11.04
C ILE A 464 8.80 -21.98 -10.73
N VAL A 465 7.71 -21.29 -10.42
CA VAL A 465 6.43 -21.92 -10.04
C VAL A 465 5.34 -21.53 -11.03
N TYR A 466 4.71 -22.54 -11.62
CA TYR A 466 3.46 -22.39 -12.39
C TYR A 466 2.31 -22.96 -11.58
N TYR A 467 1.17 -22.28 -11.57
CA TYR A 467 0.01 -22.70 -10.80
C TYR A 467 -1.26 -22.59 -11.63
N ARG A 468 -2.26 -23.39 -11.26
CA ARG A 468 -3.61 -23.34 -11.82
C ARG A 468 -4.61 -23.55 -10.72
N VAL A 469 -5.65 -22.72 -10.72
CA VAL A 469 -6.81 -22.89 -9.85
C VAL A 469 -7.77 -23.88 -10.53
N LEU A 470 -8.10 -24.96 -9.85
CA LEU A 470 -8.97 -26.03 -10.32
C LEU A 470 -10.44 -25.74 -10.05
N ALA A 471 -10.72 -25.16 -8.88
CA ALA A 471 -12.04 -24.75 -8.43
C ALA A 471 -11.89 -23.60 -7.43
N ALA A 472 -12.91 -22.74 -7.37
CA ALA A 472 -13.01 -21.66 -6.40
C ALA A 472 -14.38 -21.73 -5.73
N ASN A 473 -14.42 -21.43 -4.44
CA ASN A 473 -15.61 -21.31 -3.62
C ASN A 473 -15.47 -20.01 -2.86
N GLY A 474 -16.18 -18.99 -3.32
CA GLY A 474 -16.11 -17.66 -2.71
C GLY A 474 -16.69 -17.65 -1.31
N GLU A 475 -16.43 -16.54 -0.63
CA GLU A 475 -16.97 -16.28 0.69
C GLU A 475 -18.48 -16.51 0.74
N ARG A 476 -18.90 -17.35 1.69
CA ARG A 476 -20.32 -17.66 1.89
C ARG A 476 -20.58 -18.18 3.29
N PRO A 477 -21.80 -18.02 3.82
CA PRO A 477 -22.22 -18.79 4.99
C PRO A 477 -22.08 -20.29 4.73
N ALA A 478 -21.85 -21.07 5.78
CA ALA A 478 -22.06 -22.52 5.69
C ALA A 478 -23.50 -22.81 5.24
N ARG A 479 -23.73 -23.91 4.52
CA ARG A 479 -25.04 -24.24 3.94
C ARG A 479 -26.04 -24.64 5.01
N ASP A 480 -25.56 -25.40 5.98
CA ASP A 480 -26.35 -26.03 7.03
C ASP A 480 -25.45 -26.31 8.23
N VAL A 481 -26.08 -26.74 9.32
CA VAL A 481 -25.41 -27.15 10.56
C VAL A 481 -24.47 -28.33 10.30
N ASP A 482 -24.81 -29.23 9.37
CA ASP A 482 -24.02 -30.44 9.11
C ASP A 482 -22.65 -30.14 8.47
N GLU A 483 -22.53 -29.08 7.66
CA GLU A 483 -21.25 -28.63 7.07
C GLU A 483 -20.20 -28.24 8.14
N VAL A 484 -20.66 -27.78 9.32
CA VAL A 484 -19.80 -27.22 10.39
C VAL A 484 -20.15 -27.77 11.78
N ARG A 485 -20.81 -28.92 11.85
CA ARG A 485 -21.43 -29.46 13.09
C ARG A 485 -20.45 -29.58 14.24
N ASP A 486 -19.28 -30.18 14.00
CA ASP A 486 -18.27 -30.39 15.03
C ASP A 486 -17.75 -29.06 15.61
N VAL A 487 -17.61 -28.04 14.75
CA VAL A 487 -17.17 -26.69 15.15
C VAL A 487 -18.26 -26.00 15.96
N ILE A 488 -19.52 -26.08 15.53
CA ILE A 488 -20.66 -25.47 16.25
C ILE A 488 -20.82 -26.08 17.64
N VAL A 489 -20.73 -27.41 17.76
CA VAL A 489 -20.86 -28.10 19.05
C VAL A 489 -19.77 -27.62 20.02
N ASP A 490 -18.52 -27.53 19.55
CA ASP A 490 -17.41 -27.04 20.37
C ASP A 490 -17.61 -25.58 20.78
N ASP A 491 -17.90 -24.69 19.84
CA ASP A 491 -18.11 -23.27 20.10
C ASP A 491 -19.30 -23.02 21.06
N TYR A 492 -20.39 -23.77 20.89
CA TYR A 492 -21.54 -23.71 21.79
C TYR A 492 -21.17 -24.10 23.23
N LYS A 493 -20.44 -25.22 23.40
CA LYS A 493 -19.99 -25.67 24.71
C LYS A 493 -19.04 -24.67 25.35
N ARG A 494 -18.12 -24.09 24.56
CA ARG A 494 -17.18 -23.07 25.03
C ARG A 494 -17.91 -21.80 25.48
N ILE A 495 -18.97 -21.34 24.79
CA ILE A 495 -19.77 -20.21 25.27
C ILE A 495 -20.48 -20.55 26.59
N LYS A 496 -21.12 -21.72 26.70
CA LYS A 496 -21.78 -22.12 27.95
C LYS A 496 -20.78 -22.19 29.11
N ALA A 497 -19.64 -22.84 28.90
CA ALA A 497 -18.56 -22.91 29.87
C ALA A 497 -18.04 -21.52 30.26
N PHE A 498 -17.85 -20.61 29.30
CA PHE A 498 -17.45 -19.23 29.58
C PHE A 498 -18.50 -18.48 30.41
N ASN A 499 -19.78 -18.59 30.05
CA ASN A 499 -20.86 -17.98 30.80
C ASN A 499 -20.96 -18.56 32.22
N ASP A 500 -20.69 -19.85 32.40
CA ASP A 500 -20.64 -20.48 33.72
C ASP A 500 -19.47 -19.95 34.56
N LEU A 501 -18.29 -19.72 33.97
CA LEU A 501 -17.17 -19.06 34.65
C LEU A 501 -17.51 -17.64 35.11
N LEU A 502 -18.34 -16.92 34.34
CA LEU A 502 -18.78 -15.57 34.68
C LEU A 502 -19.90 -15.53 35.74
N LYS A 503 -20.58 -16.64 36.03
CA LYS A 503 -21.66 -16.68 37.05
C LYS A 503 -21.16 -16.40 38.45
N ASP A 504 -19.92 -16.76 38.75
CA ASP A 504 -19.31 -16.56 40.07
C ASP A 504 -18.97 -15.08 40.36
N ASP A 505 -19.18 -14.17 39.39
CA ASP A 505 -18.82 -12.74 39.43
C ASP A 505 -17.30 -12.47 39.47
N VAL A 506 -16.86 -11.40 38.81
CA VAL A 506 -15.46 -11.00 38.68
C VAL A 506 -14.82 -10.73 40.05
N GLU A 507 -15.60 -10.18 40.98
CA GLU A 507 -15.14 -9.86 42.33
C GLU A 507 -14.88 -11.10 43.19
N THR A 508 -15.58 -12.22 42.96
CA THR A 508 -15.32 -13.47 43.69
C THR A 508 -13.98 -14.06 43.27
N TRP A 509 -13.71 -14.11 41.97
CA TRP A 509 -12.41 -14.53 41.44
C TRP A 509 -11.28 -13.64 41.95
N ARG A 510 -11.53 -12.33 42.00
CA ARG A 510 -10.57 -11.37 42.56
C ARG A 510 -10.31 -11.63 44.04
N ALA A 511 -11.36 -11.82 44.84
CA ALA A 511 -11.24 -12.12 46.27
C ALA A 511 -10.46 -13.42 46.52
N GLN A 512 -10.76 -14.48 45.77
CA GLN A 512 -10.02 -15.76 45.86
C GLN A 512 -8.54 -15.60 45.51
N ALA A 513 -8.24 -14.87 44.42
CA ALA A 513 -6.87 -14.63 44.00
C ALA A 513 -6.10 -13.76 45.02
N VAL A 514 -6.77 -12.82 45.70
CA VAL A 514 -6.17 -11.99 46.76
C VAL A 514 -5.93 -12.79 48.05
N GLU A 515 -6.86 -13.66 48.44
CA GLU A 515 -6.78 -14.45 49.67
C GLU A 515 -5.80 -15.62 49.56
N GLN A 516 -5.88 -16.38 48.46
CA GLN A 516 -5.15 -17.65 48.30
C GLN A 516 -3.86 -17.50 47.49
N GLY A 517 -3.78 -16.45 46.66
CA GLY A 517 -2.68 -16.25 45.72
C GLY A 517 -2.86 -17.02 44.42
N LEU A 518 -2.23 -16.51 43.35
CA LEU A 518 -2.39 -17.03 41.99
C LEU A 518 -1.84 -18.45 41.80
N ASP A 519 -0.74 -18.78 42.49
CA ASP A 519 -0.09 -20.09 42.37
C ASP A 519 -0.95 -21.21 42.98
N ALA A 520 -1.57 -20.95 44.13
CA ALA A 520 -2.49 -21.90 44.77
C ALA A 520 -3.75 -22.13 43.92
N LEU A 521 -4.30 -21.05 43.36
CA LEU A 521 -5.47 -21.13 42.46
C LEU A 521 -5.14 -21.92 41.18
N ALA A 522 -3.92 -21.75 40.65
CA ALA A 522 -3.45 -22.50 39.50
C ALA A 522 -3.27 -24.01 39.83
N GLU A 523 -2.68 -24.33 40.99
CA GLU A 523 -2.50 -25.72 41.45
C GLU A 523 -3.83 -26.45 41.64
N GLU A 524 -4.84 -25.81 42.26
CA GLU A 524 -6.17 -26.39 42.46
C GLU A 524 -6.82 -26.81 41.12
N ARG A 525 -6.57 -26.04 40.07
CA ARG A 525 -7.14 -26.25 38.73
C ARG A 525 -6.19 -26.98 37.78
N SER A 526 -5.01 -27.39 38.24
CA SER A 526 -3.97 -28.00 37.40
C SER A 526 -3.54 -27.12 36.21
N LEU A 527 -3.55 -25.80 36.40
CA LEU A 527 -3.17 -24.79 35.42
C LEU A 527 -1.77 -24.23 35.71
N GLN A 528 -1.24 -23.44 34.77
CA GLN A 528 0.08 -22.83 34.90
C GLN A 528 0.00 -21.31 34.92
N VAL A 529 0.60 -20.72 35.94
CA VAL A 529 0.86 -19.27 35.99
C VAL A 529 1.99 -18.93 35.02
N ARG A 530 1.77 -17.92 34.18
CA ARG A 530 2.75 -17.44 33.21
C ARG A 530 3.17 -16.01 33.54
N SER A 531 4.47 -15.78 33.72
CA SER A 531 4.99 -14.41 33.82
C SER A 531 5.04 -13.78 32.43
N GLN A 532 4.44 -12.62 32.30
CA GLN A 532 4.26 -11.92 31.04
C GLN A 532 4.70 -10.47 31.15
N ARG A 533 5.24 -9.97 30.04
CA ARG A 533 5.61 -8.58 29.87
C ARG A 533 4.49 -7.87 29.12
N VAL A 534 3.75 -7.03 29.82
CA VAL A 534 2.63 -6.26 29.25
C VAL A 534 3.14 -4.89 28.82
N LYS A 535 2.84 -4.56 27.57
CA LYS A 535 3.05 -3.23 26.99
C LYS A 535 1.74 -2.75 26.39
N ARG A 536 1.39 -1.50 26.64
CA ARG A 536 0.28 -0.82 25.99
C ARG A 536 0.76 -0.24 24.67
N TYR A 537 -0.04 -0.43 23.63
CA TYR A 537 0.16 0.28 22.38
C TYR A 537 -1.17 0.86 21.93
N ASP A 538 -1.17 2.13 21.56
CA ASP A 538 -2.31 2.69 20.84
C ASP A 538 -2.27 2.18 19.39
N ARG A 539 -3.20 1.28 19.06
CA ARG A 539 -3.29 0.66 17.73
C ARG A 539 -3.54 1.69 16.63
N THR A 540 -4.27 2.76 16.91
CA THR A 540 -4.48 3.87 15.96
C THR A 540 -3.17 4.56 15.64
N VAL A 541 -2.32 4.78 16.66
CA VAL A 541 -0.98 5.34 16.46
C VAL A 541 -0.11 4.35 15.68
N LEU A 542 -0.10 3.06 16.05
CA LEU A 542 0.68 2.00 15.39
C LEU A 542 0.33 1.86 13.89
N ASP A 543 -0.95 1.76 13.58
CA ASP A 543 -1.46 1.58 12.22
C ASP A 543 -1.11 2.81 11.37
N ARG A 544 -1.25 4.02 11.93
CA ARG A 544 -0.90 5.28 11.24
C ARG A 544 0.60 5.46 10.99
N VAL A 545 1.48 4.83 11.78
CA VAL A 545 2.94 4.85 11.54
C VAL A 545 3.42 3.64 10.75
N GLY A 546 2.53 2.72 10.36
CA GLY A 546 2.89 1.45 9.72
C GLY A 546 3.81 0.58 10.59
N TRP A 547 3.77 0.77 11.91
CA TRP A 547 4.61 0.01 12.84
C TRP A 547 3.87 -1.24 13.26
N MET A 548 4.40 -2.39 12.87
CA MET A 548 4.08 -3.66 13.49
C MET A 548 5.02 -3.85 14.68
N PRO A 549 4.54 -3.77 15.94
CA PRO A 549 5.36 -4.15 17.08
C PRO A 549 5.87 -5.57 16.83
N THR A 550 7.15 -5.81 17.09
CA THR A 550 7.63 -7.19 17.14
C THR A 550 6.79 -7.89 18.22
N PRO A 551 6.07 -8.98 17.92
CA PRO A 551 5.23 -9.65 18.91
C PRO A 551 6.15 -10.16 20.03
N MET A 552 6.28 -9.37 21.09
CA MET A 552 6.96 -9.77 22.30
C MET A 552 5.96 -10.53 23.17
N GLY A 553 6.16 -11.83 23.30
CA GLY A 553 5.69 -12.66 24.41
C GLY A 553 4.22 -13.05 24.47
N LEU A 554 3.32 -12.38 23.76
CA LEU A 554 1.90 -12.70 23.80
C LEU A 554 1.50 -13.52 22.57
N ALA A 555 1.48 -14.86 22.74
CA ALA A 555 0.67 -15.73 21.89
C ALA A 555 -0.83 -15.37 21.99
N ASP A 556 -1.22 -14.71 23.10
CA ASP A 556 -2.58 -14.32 23.43
C ASP A 556 -2.71 -12.81 23.71
N ARG A 557 -2.11 -11.95 22.87
CA ARG A 557 -2.19 -10.48 23.09
C ARG A 557 -3.64 -10.06 23.06
N ASP A 558 -4.11 -9.51 24.16
CA ASP A 558 -5.44 -8.98 24.29
C ASP A 558 -5.34 -7.54 24.76
N ASP A 559 -5.81 -6.61 23.92
CA ASP A 559 -5.66 -5.18 24.19
C ASP A 559 -6.56 -4.76 25.36
N ASP A 560 -7.69 -5.45 25.63
CA ASP A 560 -8.57 -5.16 26.76
C ASP A 560 -7.92 -5.57 28.09
N LEU A 561 -7.28 -6.74 28.15
CA LEU A 561 -6.50 -7.15 29.33
C LEU A 561 -5.33 -6.20 29.58
N ALA A 562 -4.62 -5.80 28.53
CA ALA A 562 -3.52 -4.86 28.64
C ALA A 562 -4.03 -3.51 29.18
N GLU A 563 -5.13 -2.99 28.65
CA GLU A 563 -5.73 -1.73 29.12
C GLU A 563 -6.16 -1.83 30.58
N ALA A 564 -6.83 -2.92 30.99
CA ALA A 564 -7.25 -3.13 32.38
C ALA A 564 -6.06 -3.14 33.36
N ILE A 565 -4.94 -3.78 32.99
CA ILE A 565 -3.70 -3.78 33.80
C ILE A 565 -3.09 -2.38 33.88
N TYR A 566 -3.10 -1.63 32.77
CA TYR A 566 -2.57 -0.27 32.75
C TYR A 566 -3.44 0.69 33.56
N ASP A 567 -4.76 0.62 33.45
CA ASP A 567 -5.68 1.45 34.22
C ASP A 567 -5.54 1.20 35.72
N GLN A 568 -5.37 -0.06 36.13
CA GLN A 568 -5.13 -0.42 37.54
C GLN A 568 -3.83 0.20 38.09
N THR A 569 -2.78 0.27 37.27
CA THR A 569 -1.47 0.81 37.67
C THR A 569 -1.27 2.29 37.36
N ARG A 570 -2.24 2.93 36.71
CA ARG A 570 -2.22 4.35 36.36
C ARG A 570 -2.09 5.29 37.58
N PRO A 571 -2.78 5.06 38.72
CA PRO A 571 -2.66 5.94 39.87
C PRO A 571 -1.40 5.66 40.72
N TRP A 572 -0.61 4.63 40.39
CA TRP A 572 0.56 4.26 41.19
C TRP A 572 1.72 5.20 40.94
N ASP A 573 2.48 5.50 41.99
CA ASP A 573 3.82 6.07 41.84
C ASP A 573 4.74 4.99 41.26
N VAL A 574 5.24 5.21 40.05
CA VAL A 574 6.10 4.25 39.34
C VAL A 574 7.45 4.03 40.00
N LEU A 575 7.82 4.86 40.98
CA LEU A 575 9.03 4.68 41.79
C LEU A 575 8.80 3.80 43.02
N THR A 576 7.54 3.56 43.39
CA THR A 576 7.18 2.66 44.48
C THR A 576 7.22 1.22 43.96
N PRO A 577 8.00 0.32 44.60
CA PRO A 577 7.99 -1.10 44.26
C PRO A 577 6.57 -1.68 44.31
N ALA A 578 6.21 -2.50 43.32
CA ALA A 578 4.86 -3.04 43.19
C ALA A 578 4.44 -3.88 44.42
N ASP A 579 5.37 -4.43 45.19
CA ASP A 579 5.12 -5.20 46.41
C ASP A 579 4.81 -4.36 47.65
N GLU A 580 5.01 -3.04 47.60
CA GLU A 580 4.55 -2.10 48.63
C GLU A 580 3.07 -1.72 48.47
N HIS A 581 2.46 -2.04 47.32
CA HIS A 581 1.02 -1.87 47.09
C HIS A 581 0.22 -3.03 47.69
N GLU A 582 -1.01 -2.77 48.14
CA GLU A 582 -1.89 -3.80 48.67
C GLU A 582 -2.17 -4.88 47.62
N MET A 583 -2.24 -6.16 48.02
CA MET A 583 -2.46 -7.27 47.09
C MET A 583 -3.76 -7.09 46.28
N ALA A 584 -4.80 -6.53 46.91
CA ALA A 584 -6.06 -6.22 46.23
C ALA A 584 -5.85 -5.28 45.03
N ASP A 585 -4.99 -4.26 45.16
CA ASP A 585 -4.70 -3.33 44.08
C ASP A 585 -3.85 -3.96 42.98
N ARG A 586 -3.09 -5.00 43.30
CA ARG A 586 -2.18 -5.68 42.37
C ARG A 586 -2.86 -6.77 41.55
N VAL A 587 -4.09 -7.17 41.90
CA VAL A 587 -4.82 -8.24 41.22
C VAL A 587 -5.89 -7.64 40.31
N VAL A 588 -5.79 -7.99 39.03
CA VAL A 588 -6.73 -7.61 37.96
C VAL A 588 -7.40 -8.88 37.46
N VAL A 589 -8.73 -8.87 37.39
CA VAL A 589 -9.51 -9.93 36.76
C VAL A 589 -10.24 -9.32 35.58
N CYS A 590 -10.04 -9.87 34.39
CA CYS A 590 -10.55 -9.32 33.14
C CYS A 590 -11.17 -10.44 32.31
N PRO A 591 -12.48 -10.40 32.04
CA PRO A 591 -13.10 -11.29 31.06
C PRO A 591 -12.64 -10.89 29.66
N ILE A 592 -12.33 -11.87 28.84
CA ILE A 592 -11.91 -11.70 27.44
C ILE A 592 -12.92 -12.48 26.57
N PRO A 593 -14.10 -11.89 26.26
CA PRO A 593 -15.17 -12.60 25.56
C PRO A 593 -14.74 -13.12 24.20
N SER A 594 -13.96 -12.34 23.44
CA SER A 594 -13.45 -12.67 22.11
C SER A 594 -12.60 -13.95 22.07
N LYS A 595 -12.07 -14.39 23.22
CA LYS A 595 -11.27 -15.61 23.37
C LYS A 595 -11.94 -16.64 24.27
N LEU A 596 -13.15 -16.36 24.77
CA LEU A 596 -13.86 -17.20 25.74
C LEU A 596 -12.97 -17.55 26.95
N CYS A 597 -12.31 -16.54 27.52
CA CYS A 597 -11.31 -16.71 28.56
C CYS A 597 -11.52 -15.70 29.68
N LEU A 598 -11.30 -16.10 30.93
CA LEU A 598 -11.17 -15.20 32.07
C LEU A 598 -9.70 -15.12 32.47
N ALA A 599 -9.11 -13.92 32.40
CA ALA A 599 -7.72 -13.69 32.77
C ALA A 599 -7.63 -13.12 34.18
N ILE A 600 -6.77 -13.71 35.00
CA ILE A 600 -6.43 -13.24 36.35
C ILE A 600 -4.95 -12.88 36.34
N ALA A 601 -4.64 -11.61 36.54
CA ALA A 601 -3.28 -11.09 36.52
C ALA A 601 -2.89 -10.52 37.89
N ARG A 602 -1.71 -10.89 38.38
CA ARG A 602 -1.04 -10.24 39.51
C ARG A 602 0.11 -9.39 38.99
N ILE A 603 0.10 -8.11 39.29
CA ILE A 603 1.17 -7.17 38.95
C ILE A 603 2.38 -7.42 39.86
N ASP A 604 3.48 -7.86 39.27
CA ASP A 604 4.71 -8.21 40.00
C ASP A 604 5.70 -7.04 40.04
N SER A 605 5.82 -6.29 38.94
CA SER A 605 6.68 -5.09 38.90
C SER A 605 6.29 -4.16 37.76
N ILE A 606 6.61 -2.88 37.93
CA ILE A 606 6.54 -1.86 36.89
C ILE A 606 7.96 -1.43 36.57
N THR A 607 8.33 -1.48 35.30
CA THR A 607 9.58 -0.90 34.80
C THR A 607 9.24 0.42 34.12
N PRO A 608 9.46 1.58 34.78
CA PRO A 608 9.23 2.87 34.17
C PRO A 608 10.28 3.18 33.11
N MET A 609 9.96 4.13 32.24
CA MET A 609 10.95 4.66 31.32
C MET A 609 11.97 5.53 32.06
N THR A 610 13.26 5.15 32.02
CA THR A 610 14.34 5.94 32.64
C THR A 610 14.83 7.06 31.72
N ARG A 611 15.53 8.05 32.29
CA ARG A 611 16.14 9.14 31.51
C ARG A 611 17.21 8.65 30.53
N GLU A 612 17.93 7.60 30.89
CA GLU A 612 18.95 6.98 30.04
C GLU A 612 18.29 6.21 28.89
N SER A 613 17.22 5.47 29.18
CA SER A 613 16.40 4.77 28.17
C SER A 613 15.80 5.77 27.19
N TRP A 614 15.29 6.89 27.72
CA TRP A 614 14.80 8.02 26.94
C TRP A 614 15.85 8.55 25.96
N GLN A 615 17.08 8.80 26.43
CA GLN A 615 18.16 9.29 25.56
C GLN A 615 18.54 8.28 24.48
N GLN A 616 18.49 6.98 24.77
CA GLN A 616 18.77 5.93 23.79
C GLN A 616 17.64 5.77 22.76
N VAL A 617 16.40 5.97 23.16
CA VAL A 617 15.21 5.88 22.30
C VAL A 617 15.15 7.10 21.37
N MET A 618 15.41 8.32 21.88
CA MET A 618 15.36 9.56 21.10
C MET A 618 16.41 9.67 19.98
N VAL A 619 17.52 8.93 20.06
CA VAL A 619 18.51 8.89 18.97
C VAL A 619 18.12 7.94 17.84
N MET A 620 17.06 7.13 18.01
CA MET A 620 16.56 6.30 16.92
C MET A 620 15.56 7.10 16.07
N PRO A 621 15.79 7.24 14.75
CA PRO A 621 14.93 8.02 13.85
C PRO A 621 13.44 7.67 13.90
N ARG A 622 13.12 6.43 14.26
CA ARG A 622 11.75 5.90 14.34
C ARG A 622 10.89 6.55 15.45
N TYR A 623 11.48 6.98 16.56
CA TYR A 623 10.69 7.56 17.66
C TYR A 623 10.43 9.05 17.48
N THR A 624 11.29 9.76 16.73
CA THR A 624 11.02 11.11 16.22
C THR A 624 9.82 11.13 15.25
N MET A 625 9.63 10.05 14.49
CA MET A 625 8.44 9.86 13.64
C MET A 625 7.18 9.54 14.46
N LEU A 626 7.33 8.79 15.57
CA LEU A 626 6.20 8.47 16.45
C LEU A 626 5.64 9.70 17.15
N SER A 627 6.50 10.64 17.57
CA SER A 627 6.09 11.89 18.20
C SER A 627 5.31 12.79 17.24
N SER A 628 5.74 12.91 15.99
CA SER A 628 5.03 13.73 15.01
C SER A 628 3.66 13.14 14.65
N VAL A 629 3.51 11.81 14.67
CA VAL A 629 2.22 11.14 14.39
C VAL A 629 1.29 11.11 15.59
N SER A 630 1.80 10.93 16.80
CA SER A 630 0.97 11.03 18.00
C SER A 630 0.42 12.43 18.23
N ASP A 631 1.15 13.50 17.91
CA ASP A 631 0.63 14.86 18.03
C ASP A 631 -0.56 15.12 17.09
N LEU A 632 -0.60 14.43 15.94
CA LEU A 632 -1.73 14.46 15.01
C LEU A 632 -2.95 13.65 15.54
N VAL A 633 -2.70 12.50 16.17
CA VAL A 633 -3.75 11.61 16.72
C VAL A 633 -4.32 12.18 18.03
N ALA A 634 -3.46 12.53 18.99
CA ALA A 634 -3.85 13.12 20.27
C ALA A 634 -4.47 14.51 20.11
N GLY A 635 -4.17 15.20 19.00
CA GLY A 635 -4.88 16.38 18.58
C GLY A 635 -6.35 16.07 18.28
N ALA A 636 -6.61 15.09 17.40
CA ALA A 636 -7.95 14.77 16.91
C ALA A 636 -8.94 14.42 18.04
N ASP A 637 -8.52 13.59 19.01
CA ASP A 637 -9.38 13.16 20.13
C ASP A 637 -9.68 14.26 21.16
N ARG A 638 -8.85 15.29 21.23
CA ARG A 638 -9.03 16.45 22.13
C ARG A 638 -9.64 17.67 21.44
N GLY A 639 -10.18 17.51 20.23
CA GLY A 639 -10.77 18.59 19.44
C GLY A 639 -9.74 19.53 18.78
N TYR A 640 -8.45 19.21 18.85
CA TYR A 640 -7.41 19.84 18.07
C TYR A 640 -7.38 19.17 16.70
N ARG A 641 -8.15 19.70 15.74
CA ARG A 641 -8.00 19.31 14.33
C ARG A 641 -6.51 19.32 13.99
N SER A 642 -5.99 18.20 13.50
CA SER A 642 -4.71 18.13 12.79
C SER A 642 -4.65 19.36 11.90
N PRO A 643 -3.78 20.36 12.18
CA PRO A 643 -3.69 21.48 11.28
C PRO A 643 -3.26 20.87 9.95
N LYS A 644 -4.08 21.02 8.92
CA LYS A 644 -3.74 20.67 7.55
C LYS A 644 -3.04 21.89 6.94
N PRO A 645 -1.77 22.22 7.28
CA PRO A 645 -1.16 23.51 6.95
C PRO A 645 -1.03 23.77 5.45
N PHE A 646 -1.08 22.70 4.65
CA PHE A 646 -0.97 22.70 3.21
C PHE A 646 -2.29 22.33 2.53
N SER A 647 -3.42 22.33 3.25
CA SER A 647 -4.73 22.29 2.59
C SER A 647 -5.00 23.62 1.90
N PHE A 648 -5.88 23.58 0.89
CA PHE A 648 -6.25 24.80 0.17
C PHE A 648 -6.83 25.86 1.10
N ASP A 649 -7.73 25.48 2.01
CA ASP A 649 -8.34 26.39 2.97
C ASP A 649 -7.30 26.99 3.93
N ALA A 650 -6.41 26.17 4.49
CA ALA A 650 -5.37 26.66 5.39
C ALA A 650 -4.40 27.63 4.71
N LEU A 651 -4.02 27.36 3.46
CA LEU A 651 -3.16 28.25 2.69
C LEU A 651 -3.89 29.52 2.27
N LYS A 652 -5.16 29.40 1.88
CA LYS A 652 -6.02 30.53 1.55
C LYS A 652 -6.16 31.48 2.74
N ASP A 653 -6.40 30.93 3.94
CA ASP A 653 -6.46 31.70 5.18
C ASP A 653 -5.11 32.31 5.54
N ARG A 654 -4.02 31.52 5.46
CA ARG A 654 -2.65 31.96 5.77
C ARG A 654 -2.20 33.14 4.92
N PHE A 655 -2.55 33.11 3.63
CA PHE A 655 -2.18 34.15 2.67
C PHE A 655 -3.31 35.13 2.38
N GLN A 656 -4.45 35.06 3.05
CA GLN A 656 -5.64 35.87 2.75
C GLN A 656 -5.91 35.94 1.24
N TYR A 657 -5.91 34.78 0.58
CA TYR A 657 -5.97 34.69 -0.87
C TYR A 657 -7.40 34.93 -1.38
N GLU A 658 -7.54 35.86 -2.33
CA GLU A 658 -8.81 36.23 -2.95
C GLU A 658 -8.71 36.21 -4.48
N MET A 659 -9.63 35.52 -5.14
CA MET A 659 -9.70 35.46 -6.60
C MET A 659 -10.61 36.58 -7.13
N GLN A 660 -10.09 37.41 -8.04
CA GLN A 660 -10.82 38.58 -8.57
C GLN A 660 -11.62 38.27 -9.84
N SER A 661 -11.36 37.11 -10.46
CA SER A 661 -11.88 36.70 -11.76
C SER A 661 -12.76 35.45 -11.63
N ARG A 662 -14.07 35.63 -11.82
CA ARG A 662 -15.15 34.66 -11.53
C ARG A 662 -15.25 33.45 -12.47
N GLY A 663 -14.20 33.12 -13.24
CA GLY A 663 -14.29 32.24 -14.42
C GLY A 663 -13.52 30.92 -14.37
N ALA A 664 -12.99 30.48 -13.22
CA ALA A 664 -12.15 29.29 -13.17
C ALA A 664 -12.36 28.41 -11.91
N GLU A 665 -13.50 28.53 -11.23
CA GLU A 665 -13.85 27.67 -10.08
C GLU A 665 -14.67 26.43 -10.48
N GLU A 666 -15.10 26.28 -11.74
CA GLU A 666 -15.92 25.13 -12.19
C GLU A 666 -15.16 24.21 -13.14
N LEU A 667 -15.14 22.91 -12.81
CA LEU A 667 -14.74 21.81 -13.70
C LEU A 667 -15.69 21.74 -14.91
N PRO A 668 -15.23 21.29 -16.09
CA PRO A 668 -16.15 20.72 -17.07
C PRO A 668 -16.59 19.35 -16.53
N GLU A 669 -17.81 19.27 -15.99
CA GLU A 669 -18.52 18.01 -15.83
C GLU A 669 -18.87 17.47 -17.22
N GLU A 670 -18.04 16.59 -17.78
CA GLU A 670 -18.48 15.67 -18.83
C GLU A 670 -17.86 14.29 -18.59
N GLY A 671 -18.71 13.31 -18.25
CA GLY A 671 -18.45 11.91 -18.59
C GLY A 671 -18.45 10.83 -17.49
N MET A 672 -19.26 10.92 -16.44
CA MET A 672 -19.75 9.70 -15.76
C MET A 672 -21.26 9.62 -15.92
N GLY A 673 -21.70 8.69 -16.78
CA GLY A 673 -23.09 8.50 -17.12
C GLY A 673 -23.91 8.03 -15.93
N THR A 674 -24.89 8.85 -15.55
CA THR A 674 -26.13 8.38 -14.97
C THR A 674 -27.22 8.51 -16.04
N GLN A 675 -27.87 7.38 -16.34
CA GLN A 675 -29.06 7.35 -17.20
C GLN A 675 -30.10 8.34 -16.67
N PRO A 676 -30.74 9.16 -17.53
CA PRO A 676 -31.91 9.90 -17.11
C PRO A 676 -33.11 8.95 -17.07
N ASP A 677 -33.69 8.87 -15.89
CA ASP A 677 -35.01 8.35 -15.60
C ASP A 677 -36.05 9.19 -16.35
N ASP A 678 -36.68 8.64 -17.39
CA ASP A 678 -37.75 9.30 -18.16
C ASP A 678 -39.08 9.09 -17.44
N GLY A 679 -39.31 9.94 -16.43
CA GLY A 679 -40.61 10.15 -15.81
C GLY A 679 -41.25 11.44 -16.32
N SER A 680 -41.76 11.42 -17.55
CA SER A 680 -42.64 12.48 -18.05
C SER A 680 -44.11 12.15 -17.77
N GLU A 681 -44.68 12.79 -16.75
CA GLU A 681 -46.12 12.93 -16.57
C GLU A 681 -46.68 13.75 -17.74
N SER A 682 -47.66 13.18 -18.46
CA SER A 682 -48.65 13.97 -19.19
C SER A 682 -50.04 13.40 -18.92
N GLU A 683 -50.82 14.18 -18.17
CA GLU A 683 -52.28 14.05 -18.13
C GLU A 683 -52.86 14.37 -19.51
N THR A 684 -53.78 13.54 -20.01
CA THR A 684 -55.05 13.99 -20.61
C THR A 684 -55.98 12.82 -20.90
N GLY A 685 -57.03 12.72 -20.07
CA GLY A 685 -58.43 12.63 -20.46
C GLY A 685 -58.91 11.71 -21.61
N GLN A 686 -59.78 10.79 -21.18
CA GLN A 686 -61.11 10.51 -21.73
C GLN A 686 -61.33 9.46 -22.84
N ASP A 687 -62.19 8.52 -22.43
CA ASP A 687 -63.34 7.92 -23.12
C ASP A 687 -63.13 6.85 -24.20
N GLY A 688 -63.65 5.64 -23.91
CA GLY A 688 -64.08 4.70 -24.96
C GLY A 688 -64.01 3.21 -24.61
N GLU A 689 -64.89 2.70 -23.76
CA GLU A 689 -65.52 1.38 -24.00
C GLU A 689 -66.63 1.56 -25.07
N PRO A 690 -67.13 0.53 -25.80
CA PRO A 690 -67.17 -0.90 -25.43
C PRO A 690 -67.00 -1.94 -26.57
N ALA A 691 -67.06 -3.22 -26.17
CA ALA A 691 -67.60 -4.39 -26.91
C ALA A 691 -66.79 -4.95 -28.12
N ALA A 692 -66.74 -6.24 -28.41
CA ALA A 692 -67.22 -7.50 -27.82
C ALA A 692 -66.60 -8.66 -28.63
N ASP A 693 -66.68 -9.87 -28.06
CA ASP A 693 -66.63 -11.20 -28.72
C ASP A 693 -65.31 -11.60 -29.43
N ASP A 694 -64.79 -12.82 -29.33
CA ASP A 694 -65.43 -14.07 -28.93
C ASP A 694 -64.35 -15.09 -28.50
N SER A 695 -64.78 -15.96 -27.59
CA SER A 695 -64.39 -17.34 -27.28
C SER A 695 -63.26 -18.04 -28.10
N ASN A 696 -62.49 -19.01 -27.60
CA ASN A 696 -62.80 -20.03 -26.59
C ASN A 696 -61.53 -20.84 -26.23
N ALA A 697 -61.45 -21.20 -24.94
CA ALA A 697 -61.12 -22.53 -24.38
C ALA A 697 -59.82 -23.26 -24.79
N SER A 698 -59.14 -23.98 -23.91
CA SER A 698 -59.27 -24.23 -22.45
C SER A 698 -58.13 -25.19 -22.10
N GLU A 699 -57.57 -24.97 -20.90
CA GLU A 699 -57.32 -25.99 -19.86
C GLU A 699 -56.50 -27.24 -20.23
N GLY A 700 -55.48 -27.62 -19.46
CA GLY A 700 -55.30 -27.50 -18.01
C GLY A 700 -54.75 -28.85 -17.54
N GLY A 701 -54.01 -28.98 -16.45
CA GLY A 701 -53.55 -28.02 -15.46
C GLY A 701 -52.49 -28.70 -14.59
#